data_AF-A0AAE8M8Z3-F1
#
_entry.id   AF-A0AAE8M8Z3-F1
#
_cell.length_a   1.000
_cell.length_b   1.000
_cell.length_c   1.000
_cell.angle_alpha   90.00
_cell.angle_beta   90.00
_cell.angle_gamma   90.00
#
_symmetry.space_group_name_H-M   'P 1'
#
loop_
_entity.id
_entity.type
_entity.pdbx_description
1 polymer ?
#
loop_
_entity_poly.entity_id
_entity_poly.type
_entity_poly.pdbx_seq_one_letter_code
_entity_poly.pdbx_strand_id
1 'polypeptide(L)'
;MADIDTSKLTSSTQIFSQNNTLPQIRAIHKSLHVAIEEKSTRLRTQVGSSYRDLLGTADTIVHMRDDNDVVQELLGKMGGRCGRAVIGAKATGLANFVTKENKSAASIAARIRLLDACVLVVGRILKGGGGLGDSAKRGDRLVLSTKVLVLSRLLVKSLSDDAADPSSRRAIEAARTSVSKLRRRLLRNVEKVFERAGDEAEREDVQKALCAYSLATSSGARDVLRHFLHVRGEAMGLSFEVEDNNRKRSAEDVVQSLKLYSRTLLDVQALVPGRLSLALSGLKSHPLLADPSLKQIEALRLDIYERWCDEEIQYFTPFVRHDDLDGSQAREMLAAWSEKGSDVLLDGLKKTLGTMSEFKLIMELRTKVLELWIRDGGKARGIDPAELQDSLREAINSRMLEVLDTKVTKLHLVGSELSACLGRWKDGITDEHVSIWNDEGYDAALADGAAPFVQEVVSRFYGRNEAVSKTAHSYKAWYHVIGDVKDVVEQLRRQRWDNDYDEIEDEETIEARQNLLSKDDPQMLQERLDATLDKSFKELEDQIQSLWDERAESSRNGKVAMYFLRVMRDIRHQLPERPSIKTFGLKIVPSLHEKIAVAVAKPALEDFATRGISQRVVVGRPLWDGEPALPNQPSPEIFQFLRLLLLSMSDEGVDLWTKAAVAVLKKHLCEQLCKMWETAIAESSTGELDAPKEQHTKKKKLEKKDAEEESDNEDTDEEEEEDKDKNEGKGNDEKKSSTEIQPMVEEPTEEKKSGLSPEQKADLFIQWLFDIALLRRCIGNTEETSGSLFQALEDNVFRHSKLDDAAAKQQIAKSANDFWQRTSLLFGLLA
;
A
#
# COMPACT_ATOMS: atom_id res chain seq x y z
N MET A 1 7.19 -18.78 152.89
CA MET A 1 8.17 -19.64 153.62
C MET A 1 9.53 -19.42 152.99
N ALA A 2 10.64 -19.65 153.70
CA ALA A 2 11.96 -19.50 153.10
C ALA A 2 12.21 -20.60 152.04
N ASP A 3 12.72 -20.21 150.87
CA ASP A 3 13.08 -21.17 149.82
C ASP A 3 14.32 -21.98 150.23
N ILE A 4 14.22 -23.30 150.10
CA ILE A 4 15.30 -24.23 150.44
C ILE A 4 16.21 -24.35 149.22
N ASP A 5 17.35 -23.68 149.29
CA ASP A 5 18.42 -23.73 148.29
C ASP A 5 18.97 -25.16 148.14
N THR A 6 18.52 -25.85 147.09
CA THR A 6 18.86 -27.25 146.81
C THR A 6 20.33 -27.47 146.47
N SER A 7 21.10 -26.42 146.15
CA SER A 7 22.53 -26.54 145.85
C SER A 7 23.37 -26.99 147.05
N LYS A 8 22.84 -26.85 148.28
CA LYS A 8 23.51 -27.17 149.55
C LYS A 8 23.21 -28.59 150.05
N LEU A 9 22.32 -29.32 149.40
CA LEU A 9 21.93 -30.69 149.78
C LEU A 9 22.93 -31.69 149.19
N THR A 10 23.85 -32.20 150.02
CA THR A 10 24.96 -33.08 149.61
C THR A 10 24.72 -34.56 149.94
N SER A 11 23.69 -34.87 150.73
CA SER A 11 23.29 -36.25 151.06
C SER A 11 21.77 -36.37 151.16
N SER A 12 21.22 -37.51 150.73
CA SER A 12 19.80 -37.85 150.91
C SER A 12 19.36 -37.82 152.38
N THR A 13 20.26 -38.12 153.32
CA THR A 13 19.99 -38.07 154.77
C THR A 13 19.61 -36.67 155.27
N GLN A 14 20.05 -35.60 154.60
CA GLN A 14 19.67 -34.23 154.96
C GLN A 14 18.21 -33.93 154.56
N ILE A 15 17.74 -34.50 153.44
CA ILE A 15 16.39 -34.29 152.91
C ILE A 15 15.34 -34.88 153.85
N PHE A 16 15.58 -36.09 154.37
CA PHE A 16 14.66 -36.81 155.27
C PHE A 16 14.90 -36.52 156.77
N SER A 17 15.66 -35.48 157.11
CA SER A 17 15.86 -35.06 158.50
C SER A 17 14.59 -34.46 159.11
N GLN A 18 14.45 -34.52 160.45
CA GLN A 18 13.22 -34.20 161.18
C GLN A 18 12.68 -32.76 160.99
N ASN A 19 13.47 -31.85 160.42
CA ASN A 19 13.07 -30.46 160.18
C ASN A 19 12.26 -30.26 158.87
N ASN A 20 12.20 -31.25 157.98
CA ASN A 20 11.53 -31.13 156.68
C ASN A 20 10.16 -31.83 156.67
N THR A 21 9.09 -31.09 156.40
CA THR A 21 7.74 -31.65 156.28
C THR A 21 7.53 -32.35 154.93
N LEU A 22 6.58 -33.30 154.87
CA LEU A 22 6.29 -34.07 153.66
C LEU A 22 5.99 -33.21 152.40
N PRO A 23 5.28 -32.06 152.49
CA PRO A 23 5.13 -31.14 151.36
C PRO A 23 6.46 -30.52 150.88
N GLN A 24 7.37 -30.16 151.80
CA GLN A 24 8.69 -29.62 151.46
C GLN A 24 9.57 -30.69 150.77
N ILE A 25 9.52 -31.94 151.23
CA ILE A 25 10.21 -33.07 150.58
C ILE A 25 9.70 -33.26 149.14
N ARG A 26 8.38 -33.17 148.91
CA ARG A 26 7.82 -33.21 147.53
C ARG A 26 8.24 -32.01 146.68
N ALA A 27 8.38 -30.82 147.26
CA ALA A 27 8.87 -29.64 146.55
C ALA A 27 10.35 -29.80 146.12
N ILE A 28 11.22 -30.27 147.03
CA ILE A 28 12.63 -30.59 146.76
C ILE A 28 12.75 -31.68 145.69
N HIS A 29 11.93 -32.74 145.76
CA HIS A 29 11.91 -33.80 144.74
C HIS A 29 11.51 -33.25 143.36
N LYS A 30 10.52 -32.34 143.30
CA LYS A 30 10.07 -31.75 142.04
C LYS A 30 11.11 -30.80 141.45
N SER A 31 11.78 -29.97 142.26
CA SER A 31 12.83 -29.06 141.77
C SER A 31 14.10 -29.81 141.33
N LEU A 32 14.47 -30.89 142.03
CA LEU A 32 15.56 -31.77 141.60
C LEU A 32 15.27 -32.44 140.26
N HIS A 33 14.05 -32.95 140.02
CA HIS A 33 13.69 -33.50 138.71
C HIS A 33 13.77 -32.46 137.58
N VAL A 34 13.22 -31.25 137.79
CA VAL A 34 13.32 -30.17 136.79
C VAL A 34 14.79 -29.83 136.49
N ALA A 35 15.64 -29.72 137.51
CA ALA A 35 17.08 -29.47 137.33
C ALA A 35 17.83 -30.61 136.63
N ILE A 36 17.36 -31.87 136.76
CA ILE A 36 17.91 -33.02 136.05
C ILE A 36 17.46 -33.01 134.58
N GLU A 37 16.19 -32.73 134.30
CA GLU A 37 15.68 -32.59 132.92
C GLU A 37 16.38 -31.42 132.20
N GLU A 38 16.50 -30.26 132.84
CA GLU A 38 17.22 -29.09 132.31
C GLU A 38 18.69 -29.41 132.00
N LYS A 39 19.41 -30.07 132.91
CA LYS A 39 20.80 -30.49 132.65
C LYS A 39 20.91 -31.54 131.55
N SER A 40 19.98 -32.50 131.49
CA SER A 40 19.99 -33.55 130.45
C SER A 40 19.68 -32.99 129.05
N THR A 41 18.75 -32.04 128.96
CA THR A 41 18.40 -31.36 127.70
C THR A 41 19.50 -30.42 127.26
N ARG A 42 20.09 -29.65 128.19
CA ARG A 42 21.25 -28.78 127.91
C ARG A 42 22.49 -29.54 127.47
N LEU A 43 22.75 -30.73 128.05
CA LEU A 43 23.81 -31.63 127.56
C LEU A 43 23.49 -32.17 126.17
N ARG A 44 22.24 -32.57 125.89
CA ARG A 44 21.82 -33.01 124.55
C ARG A 44 21.97 -31.91 123.50
N THR A 45 21.61 -30.66 123.80
CA THR A 45 21.76 -29.57 122.83
C THR A 45 23.22 -29.17 122.64
N GLN A 46 24.02 -29.09 123.71
CA GLN A 46 25.44 -28.69 123.62
C GLN A 46 26.33 -29.75 122.95
N VAL A 47 26.11 -31.05 123.22
CA VAL A 47 26.82 -32.12 122.51
C VAL A 47 26.28 -32.27 121.07
N GLY A 48 24.97 -32.09 120.86
CA GLY A 48 24.34 -32.13 119.55
C GLY A 48 24.79 -31.00 118.61
N SER A 49 25.01 -29.78 119.13
CA SER A 49 25.57 -28.68 118.34
C SER A 49 27.05 -28.94 118.05
N SER A 50 27.86 -29.27 119.06
CA SER A 50 29.30 -29.49 118.88
C SER A 50 29.62 -30.62 117.89
N TYR A 51 28.82 -31.69 117.86
CA TYR A 51 29.00 -32.78 116.87
C TYR A 51 28.58 -32.35 115.46
N ARG A 52 27.60 -31.44 115.34
CA ARG A 52 27.15 -30.86 114.06
C ARG A 52 28.15 -29.84 113.51
N ASP A 53 28.78 -29.06 114.38
CA ASP A 53 29.86 -28.13 114.01
C ASP A 53 31.12 -28.89 113.56
N LEU A 54 31.43 -30.03 114.19
CA LEU A 54 32.49 -30.95 113.76
C LEU A 54 32.19 -31.62 112.41
N LEU A 55 30.92 -31.97 112.12
CA LEU A 55 30.53 -32.43 110.79
C LEU A 55 30.62 -31.31 109.75
N GLY A 56 30.15 -30.10 110.04
CA GLY A 56 30.26 -28.95 109.13
C GLY A 56 31.71 -28.53 108.84
N THR A 57 32.64 -28.72 109.79
CA THR A 57 34.08 -28.53 109.55
C THR A 57 34.71 -29.69 108.78
N ALA A 58 34.20 -30.92 108.89
CA ALA A 58 34.62 -32.02 108.01
C ALA A 58 34.13 -31.81 106.56
N ASP A 59 32.86 -31.45 106.36
CA ASP A 59 32.27 -31.21 105.03
C ASP A 59 32.96 -30.04 104.30
N THR A 60 33.31 -28.96 105.02
CA THR A 60 34.06 -27.84 104.42
C THR A 60 35.52 -28.20 104.09
N ILE A 61 36.18 -29.09 104.83
CA ILE A 61 37.50 -29.63 104.46
C ILE A 61 37.42 -30.49 103.18
N VAL A 62 36.35 -31.28 103.01
CA VAL A 62 36.11 -32.03 101.76
C VAL A 62 35.87 -31.06 100.59
N HIS A 63 34.96 -30.09 100.76
CA HIS A 63 34.65 -29.13 99.69
C HIS A 63 35.87 -28.27 99.29
N MET A 64 36.70 -27.83 100.24
CA MET A 64 37.95 -27.13 99.96
C MET A 64 38.98 -27.99 99.23
N ARG A 65 38.93 -29.33 99.40
CA ARG A 65 39.78 -30.24 98.63
C ARG A 65 39.29 -30.35 97.18
N ASP A 66 37.99 -30.52 96.96
CA ASP A 66 37.40 -30.61 95.63
C ASP A 66 37.68 -29.32 94.82
N ASP A 67 37.51 -28.15 95.46
CA ASP A 67 37.87 -26.85 94.88
C ASP A 67 39.38 -26.77 94.54
N ASN A 68 40.26 -27.28 95.41
CA ASN A 68 41.69 -27.27 95.18
C ASN A 68 42.12 -28.22 94.04
N ASP A 69 41.48 -29.38 93.90
CA ASP A 69 41.69 -30.30 92.77
C ASP A 69 41.23 -29.64 91.44
N VAL A 70 40.11 -28.88 91.45
CA VAL A 70 39.68 -28.06 90.29
C VAL A 70 40.67 -26.93 89.97
N VAL A 71 41.17 -26.22 90.98
CA VAL A 71 42.21 -25.18 90.82
C VAL A 71 43.50 -25.79 90.25
N GLN A 72 43.90 -26.97 90.72
CA GLN A 72 45.08 -27.67 90.24
C GLN A 72 44.92 -28.15 88.79
N GLU A 73 43.74 -28.62 88.39
CA GLU A 73 43.44 -28.96 86.99
C GLU A 73 43.43 -27.71 86.09
N LEU A 74 42.88 -26.60 86.56
CA LEU A 74 42.85 -25.32 85.83
C LEU A 74 44.26 -24.72 85.66
N LEU A 75 45.09 -24.77 86.71
CA LEU A 75 46.50 -24.38 86.66
C LEU A 75 47.31 -25.31 85.75
N GLY A 76 47.02 -26.62 85.73
CA GLY A 76 47.59 -27.57 84.77
C GLY A 76 47.24 -27.21 83.31
N LYS A 77 45.96 -26.92 83.06
CA LYS A 77 45.46 -26.45 81.75
C LYS A 77 46.10 -25.12 81.34
N MET A 78 46.31 -24.18 82.27
CA MET A 78 47.06 -22.94 82.03
C MET A 78 48.53 -23.21 81.75
N GLY A 79 49.22 -24.02 82.55
CA GLY A 79 50.63 -24.35 82.34
C GLY A 79 50.90 -24.98 80.97
N GLY A 80 50.04 -25.92 80.54
CA GLY A 80 50.12 -26.53 79.22
C GLY A 80 49.82 -25.57 78.05
N ARG A 81 48.95 -24.56 78.24
CA ARG A 81 48.57 -23.61 77.18
C ARG A 81 49.43 -22.35 77.12
N CYS A 82 49.99 -21.93 78.26
CA CYS A 82 50.77 -20.70 78.44
C CYS A 82 52.26 -20.97 78.69
N GLY A 83 52.71 -22.23 78.65
CA GLY A 83 54.12 -22.59 78.78
C GLY A 83 54.99 -21.89 77.71
N ARG A 84 56.19 -21.45 78.11
CA ARG A 84 57.12 -20.65 77.28
C ARG A 84 57.38 -21.25 75.90
N ALA A 85 57.44 -22.57 75.78
CA ALA A 85 57.60 -23.27 74.50
C ALA A 85 56.36 -23.15 73.58
N VAL A 86 55.14 -23.23 74.14
CA VAL A 86 53.88 -23.14 73.39
C VAL A 86 53.59 -21.69 72.98
N ILE A 87 53.80 -20.72 73.87
CA ILE A 87 53.73 -19.30 73.53
C ILE A 87 54.82 -18.95 72.52
N GLY A 88 56.05 -19.42 72.70
CA GLY A 88 57.16 -19.21 71.77
C GLY A 88 56.89 -19.79 70.37
N ALA A 89 56.35 -21.01 70.29
CA ALA A 89 55.95 -21.63 69.03
C ALA A 89 54.79 -20.88 68.34
N LYS A 90 53.81 -20.38 69.11
CA LYS A 90 52.72 -19.53 68.57
C LYS A 90 53.22 -18.16 68.11
N ALA A 91 54.10 -17.51 68.86
CA ALA A 91 54.65 -16.20 68.53
C ALA A 91 55.60 -16.27 67.32
N THR A 92 56.46 -17.29 67.25
CA THR A 92 57.30 -17.53 66.05
C THR A 92 56.48 -18.01 64.87
N GLY A 93 55.43 -18.82 65.08
CA GLY A 93 54.46 -19.18 64.05
C GLY A 93 53.74 -17.97 63.46
N LEU A 94 53.27 -17.05 64.33
CA LEU A 94 52.64 -15.78 63.94
C LEU A 94 53.63 -14.86 63.21
N ALA A 95 54.85 -14.70 63.72
CA ALA A 95 55.90 -13.93 63.04
C ALA A 95 56.23 -14.52 61.65
N ASN A 96 56.33 -15.85 61.54
CA ASN A 96 56.51 -16.57 60.28
C ASN A 96 55.28 -16.55 59.35
N PHE A 97 54.12 -16.10 59.84
CA PHE A 97 52.91 -15.88 59.06
C PHE A 97 52.89 -14.44 58.53
N VAL A 98 53.01 -13.44 59.41
CA VAL A 98 53.06 -12.01 59.07
C VAL A 98 54.22 -11.67 58.12
N THR A 99 55.40 -12.30 58.30
CA THR A 99 56.53 -12.13 57.36
C THR A 99 56.34 -12.84 56.01
N LYS A 100 55.34 -13.73 55.86
CA LYS A 100 54.91 -14.27 54.57
C LYS A 100 53.76 -13.49 53.94
N GLU A 101 52.98 -12.79 54.77
CA GLU A 101 51.86 -11.92 54.37
C GLU A 101 52.37 -10.73 53.54
N ASN A 102 53.47 -10.09 53.98
CA ASN A 102 54.14 -8.98 53.28
C ASN A 102 54.94 -9.38 52.01
N LYS A 103 54.58 -10.48 51.33
CA LYS A 103 55.19 -10.84 50.04
C LYS A 103 54.54 -10.09 48.89
N SER A 104 55.23 -9.07 48.38
CA SER A 104 54.89 -8.37 47.12
C SER A 104 54.49 -9.34 45.99
N ALA A 105 55.24 -10.42 45.78
CA ALA A 105 54.93 -11.46 44.80
C ALA A 105 53.55 -12.13 44.98
N ALA A 106 53.02 -12.21 46.21
CA ALA A 106 51.68 -12.73 46.48
C ALA A 106 50.58 -11.71 46.13
N SER A 107 50.78 -10.42 46.45
CA SER A 107 49.90 -9.33 45.98
C SER A 107 49.87 -9.24 44.46
N ILE A 108 51.04 -9.28 43.79
CA ILE A 108 51.15 -9.28 42.33
C ILE A 108 50.42 -10.49 41.73
N ALA A 109 50.63 -11.69 42.29
CA ALA A 109 49.91 -12.89 41.83
C ALA A 109 48.38 -12.79 42.04
N ALA A 110 47.92 -12.24 43.17
CA ALA A 110 46.50 -12.02 43.45
C ALA A 110 45.88 -11.00 42.49
N ARG A 111 46.53 -9.84 42.29
CA ARG A 111 46.10 -8.80 41.33
C ARG A 111 46.08 -9.30 39.89
N ILE A 112 47.05 -10.12 39.47
CA ILE A 112 47.04 -10.79 38.14
C ILE A 112 45.86 -11.76 38.01
N ARG A 113 45.59 -12.59 39.03
CA ARG A 113 44.44 -13.52 39.01
C ARG A 113 43.10 -12.78 39.01
N LEU A 114 42.98 -11.65 39.70
CA LEU A 114 41.81 -10.79 39.64
C LEU A 114 41.67 -10.13 38.25
N LEU A 115 42.76 -9.71 37.62
CA LEU A 115 42.76 -9.17 36.25
C LEU A 115 42.30 -10.21 35.21
N ASP A 116 42.81 -11.45 35.28
CA ASP A 116 42.34 -12.57 34.47
C ASP A 116 40.82 -12.80 34.66
N ALA A 117 40.36 -12.79 35.91
CA ALA A 117 38.95 -12.93 36.25
C ALA A 117 38.10 -11.79 35.66
N CYS A 118 38.55 -10.53 35.78
CA CYS A 118 37.87 -9.37 35.18
C CYS A 118 37.72 -9.51 33.65
N VAL A 119 38.78 -9.92 32.95
CA VAL A 119 38.77 -10.14 31.49
C VAL A 119 37.77 -11.24 31.12
N LEU A 120 37.75 -12.36 31.84
CA LEU A 120 36.81 -13.46 31.61
C LEU A 120 35.36 -13.06 31.94
N VAL A 121 35.13 -12.31 33.01
CA VAL A 121 33.80 -11.84 33.45
C VAL A 121 33.21 -10.86 32.43
N VAL A 122 33.93 -9.81 32.03
CA VAL A 122 33.46 -8.89 30.98
C VAL A 122 33.21 -9.62 29.65
N GLY A 123 34.07 -10.60 29.31
CA GLY A 123 33.88 -11.46 28.14
C GLY A 123 32.63 -12.35 28.19
N ARG A 124 32.10 -12.67 29.38
CA ARG A 124 30.85 -13.42 29.60
C ARG A 124 29.63 -12.50 29.64
N ILE A 125 29.69 -11.39 30.37
CA ILE A 125 28.55 -10.46 30.51
C ILE A 125 28.21 -9.84 29.15
N LEU A 126 29.21 -9.44 28.35
CA LEU A 126 29.01 -8.97 26.98
C LEU A 126 28.60 -10.06 25.97
N LYS A 127 28.46 -11.32 26.41
CA LYS A 127 27.85 -12.45 25.68
C LYS A 127 26.48 -12.86 26.26
N GLY A 128 26.01 -12.23 27.34
CA GLY A 128 24.73 -12.55 27.98
C GLY A 128 24.78 -13.54 29.15
N GLY A 129 25.96 -14.02 29.57
CA GLY A 129 26.11 -14.92 30.72
C GLY A 129 27.05 -14.38 31.80
N GLY A 130 27.35 -15.18 32.82
CA GLY A 130 28.37 -14.84 33.84
C GLY A 130 27.84 -14.40 35.20
N GLY A 131 26.79 -15.05 35.71
CA GLY A 131 26.31 -14.90 37.09
C GLY A 131 25.10 -13.99 37.26
N LEU A 132 24.78 -13.16 36.27
CA LEU A 132 23.48 -12.48 36.22
C LEU A 132 22.41 -13.45 35.75
N GLY A 133 21.25 -13.44 36.44
CA GLY A 133 20.06 -14.15 36.00
C GLY A 133 19.50 -13.58 34.69
N ASP A 134 18.73 -14.39 33.96
CA ASP A 134 18.29 -14.02 32.61
C ASP A 134 17.35 -12.81 32.58
N SER A 135 16.72 -12.50 33.71
CA SER A 135 15.91 -11.30 33.96
C SER A 135 16.68 -9.98 34.04
N ALA A 136 18.02 -9.98 34.06
CA ALA A 136 18.80 -8.75 34.15
C ALA A 136 18.69 -7.92 32.85
N LYS A 137 18.22 -6.66 32.95
CA LYS A 137 18.07 -5.74 31.79
C LYS A 137 19.40 -5.48 31.07
N ARG A 138 19.33 -5.06 29.80
CA ARG A 138 20.51 -4.90 28.94
C ARG A 138 21.40 -3.74 29.41
N GLY A 139 20.82 -2.67 29.93
CA GLY A 139 21.54 -1.52 30.48
C GLY A 139 22.34 -1.88 31.73
N ASP A 140 21.78 -2.69 32.62
CA ASP A 140 22.48 -3.14 33.84
C ASP A 140 23.69 -4.03 33.48
N ARG A 141 23.53 -4.93 32.50
CA ARG A 141 24.65 -5.73 31.94
C ARG A 141 25.77 -4.83 31.37
N LEU A 142 25.44 -3.68 30.78
CA LEU A 142 26.42 -2.71 30.24
C LEU A 142 27.15 -1.92 31.34
N VAL A 143 26.41 -1.35 32.31
CA VAL A 143 27.00 -0.60 33.43
C VAL A 143 27.94 -1.51 34.24
N LEU A 144 27.51 -2.73 34.55
CA LEU A 144 28.32 -3.69 35.28
C LEU A 144 29.56 -4.12 34.49
N SER A 145 29.43 -4.40 33.18
CA SER A 145 30.57 -4.68 32.31
C SER A 145 31.59 -3.53 32.32
N THR A 146 31.11 -2.28 32.37
CA THR A 146 31.99 -1.11 32.44
C THR A 146 32.71 -0.99 33.77
N LYS A 147 32.01 -1.22 34.90
CA LYS A 147 32.62 -1.22 36.25
C LYS A 147 33.76 -2.24 36.35
N VAL A 148 33.56 -3.48 35.88
CA VAL A 148 34.61 -4.51 35.84
C VAL A 148 35.73 -4.13 34.85
N LEU A 149 35.41 -3.46 33.74
CA LEU A 149 36.42 -2.99 32.78
C LEU A 149 37.28 -1.85 33.37
N VAL A 150 36.70 -0.92 34.14
CA VAL A 150 37.46 0.11 34.89
C VAL A 150 38.38 -0.56 35.92
N LEU A 151 37.89 -1.54 36.69
CA LEU A 151 38.74 -2.31 37.61
C LEU A 151 39.91 -2.98 36.87
N SER A 152 39.66 -3.59 35.70
CA SER A 152 40.73 -4.18 34.88
C SER A 152 41.76 -3.15 34.38
N ARG A 153 41.35 -1.90 34.10
CA ARG A 153 42.24 -0.80 33.72
C ARG A 153 43.12 -0.35 34.89
N LEU A 154 42.58 -0.31 36.11
CA LEU A 154 43.31 0.05 37.32
C LEU A 154 44.31 -1.04 37.73
N LEU A 155 43.92 -2.31 37.60
CA LEU A 155 44.81 -3.46 37.79
C LEU A 155 45.93 -3.48 36.75
N VAL A 156 45.66 -3.17 35.47
CA VAL A 156 46.70 -3.05 34.44
C VAL A 156 47.69 -1.90 34.73
N LYS A 157 47.24 -0.77 35.31
CA LYS A 157 48.13 0.34 35.70
C LYS A 157 49.00 -0.03 36.90
N SER A 158 48.40 -0.39 38.03
CA SER A 158 49.14 -0.80 39.23
C SER A 158 50.14 -1.93 38.96
N LEU A 159 49.73 -2.95 38.19
CA LEU A 159 50.63 -4.04 37.80
C LEU A 159 51.70 -3.62 36.76
N SER A 160 51.48 -2.60 35.92
CA SER A 160 52.56 -2.12 35.03
C SER A 160 53.68 -1.44 35.80
N ASP A 161 53.35 -0.85 36.94
CA ASP A 161 54.26 -0.06 37.76
C ASP A 161 55.05 -0.97 38.73
N ASP A 162 54.41 -2.05 39.24
CA ASP A 162 55.02 -3.05 40.15
C ASP A 162 55.77 -4.22 39.46
N ALA A 163 55.45 -4.57 38.21
CA ALA A 163 55.90 -5.85 37.65
C ALA A 163 57.40 -5.87 37.28
N ALA A 164 58.21 -6.50 38.13
CA ALA A 164 59.60 -6.85 37.82
C ALA A 164 59.74 -8.00 36.80
N ASP A 165 58.92 -9.06 36.93
CA ASP A 165 59.16 -10.33 36.24
C ASP A 165 58.75 -10.35 34.74
N PRO A 166 59.56 -10.96 33.85
CA PRO A 166 59.29 -11.03 32.41
C PRO A 166 58.19 -12.03 32.03
N SER A 167 57.70 -12.86 32.96
CA SER A 167 56.49 -13.67 32.81
C SER A 167 55.25 -12.83 33.10
N SER A 168 55.24 -12.15 34.26
CA SER A 168 54.17 -11.25 34.70
C SER A 168 53.90 -10.13 33.70
N ARG A 169 54.95 -9.48 33.16
CA ARG A 169 54.82 -8.46 32.11
C ARG A 169 54.07 -8.95 30.87
N ARG A 170 54.39 -10.15 30.37
CA ARG A 170 53.68 -10.75 29.21
C ARG A 170 52.21 -11.07 29.52
N ALA A 171 51.88 -11.47 30.75
CA ALA A 171 50.49 -11.65 31.17
C ALA A 171 49.72 -10.31 31.21
N ILE A 172 50.34 -9.26 31.75
CA ILE A 172 49.76 -7.90 31.82
C ILE A 172 49.58 -7.32 30.41
N GLU A 173 50.53 -7.53 29.48
CA GLU A 173 50.40 -7.15 28.07
C GLU A 173 49.26 -7.89 27.38
N ALA A 174 49.16 -9.21 27.55
CA ALA A 174 48.06 -10.01 27.01
C ALA A 174 46.71 -9.48 27.53
N ALA A 175 46.59 -9.26 28.84
CA ALA A 175 45.41 -8.68 29.48
C ALA A 175 45.10 -7.26 28.96
N ARG A 176 46.11 -6.40 28.77
CA ARG A 176 45.95 -5.05 28.19
C ARG A 176 45.39 -5.12 26.77
N THR A 177 45.85 -6.07 25.94
CA THR A 177 45.25 -6.26 24.60
C THR A 177 43.82 -6.79 24.67
N SER A 178 43.49 -7.72 25.57
CA SER A 178 42.11 -8.21 25.72
C SER A 178 41.16 -7.14 26.25
N VAL A 179 41.59 -6.33 27.22
CA VAL A 179 40.82 -5.16 27.70
C VAL A 179 40.57 -4.16 26.56
N SER A 180 41.53 -3.92 25.66
CA SER A 180 41.32 -3.08 24.46
C SER A 180 40.30 -3.64 23.46
N LYS A 181 40.19 -4.98 23.36
CA LYS A 181 39.22 -5.67 22.50
C LYS A 181 37.83 -5.66 23.16
N LEU A 182 37.76 -5.91 24.47
CA LEU A 182 36.54 -5.86 25.26
C LEU A 182 35.96 -4.44 25.36
N ARG A 183 36.80 -3.41 25.46
CA ARG A 183 36.37 -1.99 25.37
C ARG A 183 35.67 -1.70 24.06
N ARG A 184 36.24 -2.11 22.92
CA ARG A 184 35.61 -1.94 21.60
C ARG A 184 34.31 -2.74 21.45
N ARG A 185 34.23 -3.93 22.06
CA ARG A 185 32.98 -4.72 22.13
C ARG A 185 31.91 -4.06 23.02
N LEU A 186 32.31 -3.47 24.14
CA LEU A 186 31.43 -2.75 25.07
C LEU A 186 30.81 -1.54 24.37
N LEU A 187 31.63 -0.70 23.72
CA LEU A 187 31.17 0.48 22.97
C LEU A 187 30.20 0.07 21.84
N ARG A 188 30.54 -0.95 21.03
CA ARG A 188 29.61 -1.53 20.05
C ARG A 188 28.31 -2.10 20.62
N ASN A 189 28.31 -2.57 21.87
CA ASN A 189 27.09 -3.04 22.53
C ASN A 189 26.25 -1.88 23.10
N VAL A 190 26.86 -0.71 23.36
CA VAL A 190 26.24 0.56 23.75
C VAL A 190 25.67 1.30 22.53
N GLU A 191 26.44 1.40 21.45
CA GLU A 191 26.00 1.87 20.12
C GLU A 191 24.72 1.12 19.71
N LYS A 192 24.72 -0.23 19.80
CA LYS A 192 23.54 -1.09 19.59
C LYS A 192 22.38 -0.95 20.58
N VAL A 193 22.48 -0.11 21.61
CA VAL A 193 21.32 0.34 22.43
C VAL A 193 20.83 1.67 21.88
N PHE A 194 21.73 2.60 21.57
CA PHE A 194 21.39 3.91 20.98
C PHE A 194 20.74 3.77 19.59
N GLU A 195 21.19 2.83 18.74
CA GLU A 195 20.59 2.48 17.43
C GLU A 195 19.09 2.12 17.49
N ARG A 196 18.53 1.83 18.67
CA ARG A 196 17.15 1.32 18.81
C ARG A 196 16.17 2.40 19.27
N ALA A 197 15.05 2.50 18.57
CA ALA A 197 13.86 3.23 18.97
C ALA A 197 13.02 2.39 19.97
N GLY A 198 13.55 2.23 21.19
CA GLY A 198 12.90 1.52 22.29
C GLY A 198 11.76 2.31 22.95
N ASP A 199 10.90 1.61 23.69
CA ASP A 199 9.71 2.19 24.31
C ASP A 199 10.01 2.77 25.71
N GLU A 200 8.99 3.21 26.47
CA GLU A 200 9.17 3.82 27.82
C GLU A 200 10.07 2.98 28.74
N ALA A 201 9.86 1.66 28.77
CA ALA A 201 10.61 0.72 29.62
C ALA A 201 12.09 0.53 29.20
N GLU A 202 12.44 0.84 27.95
CA GLU A 202 13.82 0.78 27.43
C GLU A 202 14.58 2.10 27.68
N ARG A 203 13.91 3.20 28.07
CA ARG A 203 14.57 4.49 28.40
C ARG A 203 15.57 4.34 29.54
N GLU A 204 15.31 3.46 30.51
CA GLU A 204 16.27 3.11 31.56
C GLU A 204 17.53 2.47 30.99
N ASP A 205 17.41 1.62 29.97
CA ASP A 205 18.55 0.94 29.34
C ASP A 205 19.36 1.92 28.48
N VAL A 206 18.73 2.93 27.88
CA VAL A 206 19.42 4.08 27.29
C VAL A 206 20.16 4.88 28.37
N GLN A 207 19.51 5.25 29.48
CA GLN A 207 20.14 5.97 30.60
C GLN A 207 21.37 5.22 31.14
N LYS A 208 21.25 3.91 31.35
CA LYS A 208 22.33 3.03 31.79
C LYS A 208 23.43 2.89 30.72
N ALA A 209 23.09 2.86 29.44
CA ALA A 209 24.07 2.87 28.35
C ALA A 209 24.85 4.20 28.24
N LEU A 210 24.21 5.35 28.50
CA LEU A 210 24.90 6.66 28.63
C LEU A 210 25.88 6.66 29.81
N CYS A 211 25.48 6.12 30.96
CA CYS A 211 26.36 5.95 32.12
C CYS A 211 27.53 4.98 31.82
N ALA A 212 27.27 3.88 31.11
CA ALA A 212 28.29 2.92 30.67
C ALA A 212 29.28 3.55 29.67
N TYR A 213 28.82 4.40 28.75
CA TYR A 213 29.68 5.17 27.86
C TYR A 213 30.57 6.14 28.65
N SER A 214 29.96 7.01 29.47
CA SER A 214 30.66 8.00 30.31
C SER A 214 31.74 7.37 31.19
N LEU A 215 31.43 6.27 31.87
CA LEU A 215 32.36 5.55 32.74
C LEU A 215 33.49 4.86 31.94
N ALA A 216 33.24 4.43 30.70
CA ALA A 216 34.26 3.86 29.83
C ALA A 216 35.21 4.93 29.25
N THR A 217 34.68 6.06 28.78
CA THR A 217 35.46 7.12 28.11
C THR A 217 36.02 8.17 29.05
N SER A 218 35.49 8.27 30.27
CA SER A 218 35.68 9.40 31.20
C SER A 218 35.12 10.74 30.64
N SER A 219 34.11 10.67 29.78
CA SER A 219 33.41 11.83 29.20
C SER A 219 32.34 12.40 30.15
N GLY A 220 32.15 13.72 30.10
CA GLY A 220 31.08 14.43 30.82
C GLY A 220 29.71 14.34 30.14
N ALA A 221 28.66 14.77 30.85
CA ALA A 221 27.27 14.68 30.43
C ALA A 221 27.02 15.30 29.03
N ARG A 222 27.66 16.42 28.72
CA ARG A 222 27.50 17.13 27.43
C ARG A 222 28.09 16.34 26.26
N ASP A 223 29.26 15.74 26.46
CA ASP A 223 29.94 14.99 25.41
C ASP A 223 29.32 13.59 25.23
N VAL A 224 28.74 13.03 26.30
CA VAL A 224 27.90 11.82 26.28
C VAL A 224 26.60 12.07 25.50
N LEU A 225 25.90 13.19 25.75
CA LEU A 225 24.71 13.58 24.98
C LEU A 225 25.04 13.80 23.50
N ARG A 226 26.16 14.47 23.17
CA ARG A 226 26.58 14.68 21.78
C ARG A 226 26.81 13.35 21.04
N HIS A 227 27.43 12.37 21.69
CA HIS A 227 27.62 11.05 21.11
C HIS A 227 26.30 10.29 20.91
N PHE A 228 25.36 10.38 21.87
CA PHE A 228 24.03 9.79 21.73
C PHE A 228 23.26 10.35 20.53
N LEU A 229 23.20 11.67 20.41
CA LEU A 229 22.57 12.37 19.28
C LEU A 229 23.24 12.00 17.95
N HIS A 230 24.58 11.92 17.93
CA HIS A 230 25.32 11.50 16.74
C HIS A 230 24.96 10.08 16.30
N VAL A 231 24.94 9.10 17.21
CA VAL A 231 24.60 7.69 16.88
C VAL A 231 23.13 7.53 16.51
N ARG A 232 22.19 8.28 17.13
CA ARG A 232 20.78 8.31 16.71
C ARG A 232 20.61 8.91 15.30
N GLY A 233 21.34 9.97 14.97
CA GLY A 233 21.32 10.58 13.63
C GLY A 233 21.96 9.70 12.55
N GLU A 234 23.08 9.04 12.88
CA GLU A 234 23.73 8.06 12.02
C GLU A 234 22.80 6.86 11.76
N ALA A 235 22.13 6.32 12.78
CA ALA A 235 21.14 5.25 12.64
C ALA A 235 19.92 5.64 11.78
N MET A 236 19.50 6.92 11.80
CA MET A 236 18.49 7.43 10.87
C MET A 236 19.00 7.47 9.42
N GLY A 237 20.22 7.98 9.18
CA GLY A 237 20.84 7.97 7.85
C GLY A 237 20.98 6.56 7.29
N LEU A 238 21.56 5.65 8.07
CA LEU A 238 21.73 4.22 7.75
C LEU A 238 20.42 3.50 7.42
N SER A 239 19.27 3.96 7.95
CA SER A 239 17.97 3.37 7.61
C SER A 239 17.54 3.65 6.15
N PHE A 240 18.07 4.72 5.54
CA PHE A 240 17.83 5.07 4.14
C PHE A 240 18.99 4.69 3.21
N GLU A 241 20.10 4.17 3.73
CA GLU A 241 21.23 3.69 2.92
C GLU A 241 20.90 2.33 2.28
N VAL A 242 21.26 2.22 1.00
CA VAL A 242 20.96 1.03 0.17
C VAL A 242 22.27 0.54 -0.42
N GLU A 243 23.08 -0.13 0.41
CA GLU A 243 24.33 -0.76 -0.02
C GLU A 243 24.22 -2.29 -0.10
N ASP A 244 24.75 -2.83 -1.20
CA ASP A 244 25.04 -4.22 -1.59
C ASP A 244 23.95 -5.31 -1.49
N ASN A 245 22.84 -5.11 -0.77
CA ASN A 245 21.88 -6.19 -0.47
C ASN A 245 20.66 -6.28 -1.41
N ASN A 246 20.63 -5.52 -2.52
CA ASN A 246 19.51 -5.44 -3.47
C ASN A 246 18.13 -5.04 -2.87
N ARG A 247 18.04 -4.66 -1.58
CA ARG A 247 16.83 -4.16 -0.92
C ARG A 247 16.43 -2.81 -1.53
N LYS A 248 15.20 -2.68 -2.03
CA LYS A 248 14.61 -1.36 -2.33
C LYS A 248 14.21 -0.66 -1.03
N ARG A 249 14.26 0.67 -0.99
CA ARG A 249 13.71 1.46 0.13
C ARG A 249 12.25 1.09 0.36
N SER A 250 11.89 0.87 1.62
CA SER A 250 10.58 0.43 2.08
C SER A 250 9.86 1.55 2.82
N ALA A 251 8.52 1.48 2.84
CA ALA A 251 7.71 2.29 3.75
C ALA A 251 8.10 2.07 5.23
N GLU A 252 8.57 0.86 5.56
CA GLU A 252 9.10 0.51 6.89
C GLU A 252 10.31 1.34 7.29
N ASP A 253 11.19 1.69 6.33
CA ASP A 253 12.45 2.37 6.60
C ASP A 253 12.17 3.83 7.03
N VAL A 254 11.23 4.49 6.33
CA VAL A 254 10.69 5.82 6.69
C VAL A 254 10.05 5.79 8.09
N VAL A 255 9.20 4.79 8.34
CA VAL A 255 8.51 4.59 9.63
C VAL A 255 9.50 4.38 10.78
N GLN A 256 10.57 3.60 10.56
CA GLN A 256 11.61 3.38 11.56
C GLN A 256 12.48 4.63 11.79
N SER A 257 12.81 5.40 10.75
CA SER A 257 13.51 6.69 10.88
C SER A 257 12.66 7.70 11.66
N LEU A 258 11.36 7.78 11.38
CA LEU A 258 10.43 8.63 12.15
C LEU A 258 10.34 8.19 13.61
N LYS A 259 10.26 6.87 13.90
CA LYS A 259 10.29 6.37 15.29
C LYS A 259 11.63 6.69 15.98
N LEU A 260 12.76 6.66 15.27
CA LEU A 260 14.06 7.10 15.81
C LEU A 260 14.07 8.62 16.07
N TYR A 261 13.50 9.42 15.18
CA TYR A 261 13.39 10.87 15.31
C TYR A 261 12.56 11.26 16.54
N SER A 262 11.27 10.91 16.54
CA SER A 262 10.32 11.27 17.60
C SER A 262 10.82 10.80 18.97
N ARG A 263 11.28 9.55 19.04
CA ARG A 263 11.74 8.94 20.29
C ARG A 263 13.01 9.58 20.83
N THR A 264 13.89 10.12 19.99
CA THR A 264 15.08 10.86 20.45
C THR A 264 14.70 12.17 21.12
N LEU A 265 13.72 12.91 20.58
CA LEU A 265 13.21 14.13 21.20
C LEU A 265 12.70 13.83 22.62
N LEU A 266 11.84 12.81 22.75
CA LEU A 266 11.24 12.43 24.03
C LEU A 266 12.26 11.84 25.03
N ASP A 267 13.20 11.00 24.57
CA ASP A 267 14.24 10.44 25.44
C ASP A 267 15.17 11.54 25.97
N VAL A 268 15.61 12.50 25.14
CA VAL A 268 16.48 13.59 25.60
C VAL A 268 15.76 14.50 26.60
N GLN A 269 14.52 14.89 26.32
CA GLN A 269 13.72 15.73 27.23
C GLN A 269 13.39 15.02 28.57
N ALA A 270 13.22 13.70 28.56
CA ALA A 270 13.02 12.92 29.78
C ALA A 270 14.33 12.69 30.58
N LEU A 271 15.48 12.68 29.92
CA LEU A 271 16.78 12.41 30.53
C LEU A 271 17.51 13.66 31.03
N VAL A 272 17.37 14.80 30.36
CA VAL A 272 18.25 15.97 30.52
C VAL A 272 17.43 17.20 30.94
N PRO A 273 17.89 18.05 31.89
CA PRO A 273 19.18 17.97 32.59
C PRO A 273 19.20 16.97 33.77
N GLY A 274 18.08 16.76 34.46
CA GLY A 274 18.09 16.15 35.80
C GLY A 274 18.52 14.68 35.86
N ARG A 275 17.85 13.79 35.11
CA ARG A 275 17.99 12.32 35.31
C ARG A 275 19.37 11.80 34.89
N LEU A 276 19.99 12.38 33.86
CA LEU A 276 21.34 12.01 33.42
C LEU A 276 22.40 12.42 34.46
N SER A 277 22.41 13.68 34.90
CA SER A 277 23.36 14.17 35.90
C SER A 277 23.23 13.43 37.25
N LEU A 278 21.99 13.10 37.68
CA LEU A 278 21.75 12.29 38.87
C LEU A 278 22.25 10.83 38.71
N ALA A 279 22.13 10.22 37.54
CA ALA A 279 22.68 8.89 37.30
C ALA A 279 24.22 8.90 37.26
N LEU A 280 24.82 9.95 36.70
CA LEU A 280 26.28 10.15 36.69
C LEU A 280 26.84 10.54 38.09
N SER A 281 26.05 11.14 38.97
CA SER A 281 26.43 11.31 40.40
C SER A 281 26.29 10.02 41.19
N GLY A 282 25.27 9.19 40.90
CA GLY A 282 25.11 7.86 41.47
C GLY A 282 26.33 6.95 41.26
N LEU A 283 27.04 7.08 40.14
CA LEU A 283 28.32 6.37 39.87
C LEU A 283 29.47 6.72 40.83
N LYS A 284 29.36 7.80 41.62
CA LYS A 284 30.38 8.26 42.58
C LYS A 284 30.08 7.89 44.03
N SER A 285 28.87 7.41 44.32
CA SER A 285 28.36 7.23 45.70
C SER A 285 29.19 6.27 46.56
N HIS A 286 29.86 5.30 45.93
CA HIS A 286 30.68 4.29 46.60
C HIS A 286 32.00 4.06 45.85
N PRO A 287 33.10 3.72 46.55
CA PRO A 287 34.32 3.20 45.90
C PRO A 287 34.02 1.97 45.05
N LEU A 288 34.76 1.79 43.96
CA LEU A 288 34.48 0.78 42.94
C LEU A 288 34.46 -0.65 43.52
N LEU A 289 35.39 -0.99 44.42
CA LEU A 289 35.40 -2.30 45.06
C LEU A 289 34.30 -2.47 46.13
N ALA A 290 33.78 -1.38 46.71
CA ALA A 290 32.70 -1.42 47.69
C ALA A 290 31.30 -1.66 47.07
N ASP A 291 31.17 -1.55 45.75
CA ASP A 291 29.91 -1.64 45.03
C ASP A 291 29.22 -3.02 45.18
N PRO A 292 27.96 -3.10 45.66
CA PRO A 292 27.27 -4.37 45.88
C PRO A 292 27.06 -5.15 44.58
N SER A 293 26.90 -4.47 43.44
CA SER A 293 26.74 -5.14 42.13
C SER A 293 28.01 -5.84 41.65
N LEU A 294 29.19 -5.39 42.10
CA LEU A 294 30.46 -6.07 41.86
C LEU A 294 30.72 -7.19 42.87
N LYS A 295 30.37 -7.00 44.16
CA LYS A 295 30.54 -8.06 45.18
C LYS A 295 29.63 -9.28 44.96
N GLN A 296 28.53 -9.13 44.25
CA GLN A 296 27.66 -10.24 43.82
C GLN A 296 28.29 -11.14 42.73
N ILE A 297 29.37 -10.72 42.06
CA ILE A 297 30.00 -11.54 41.01
C ILE A 297 30.97 -12.55 41.64
N GLU A 298 30.47 -13.75 41.96
CA GLU A 298 31.25 -14.87 42.49
C GLU A 298 32.57 -15.11 41.74
N ALA A 299 32.54 -14.98 40.41
CA ALA A 299 33.69 -15.21 39.54
C ALA A 299 34.85 -14.20 39.76
N LEU A 300 34.61 -13.06 40.42
CA LEU A 300 35.66 -12.10 40.79
C LEU A 300 36.27 -12.37 42.17
N ARG A 301 35.59 -13.09 43.08
CA ARG A 301 36.01 -13.34 44.48
C ARG A 301 36.68 -12.15 45.18
N LEU A 302 35.97 -11.02 45.22
CA LEU A 302 36.44 -9.81 45.87
C LEU A 302 36.63 -10.02 47.38
N ASP A 303 35.83 -10.88 48.01
CA ASP A 303 35.98 -11.36 49.39
C ASP A 303 37.42 -11.82 49.74
N ILE A 304 38.13 -12.40 48.77
CA ILE A 304 39.53 -12.82 48.89
C ILE A 304 40.48 -11.74 48.35
N TYR A 305 40.24 -11.22 47.14
CA TYR A 305 41.24 -10.42 46.43
C TYR A 305 41.22 -8.91 46.75
N GLU A 306 40.13 -8.36 47.29
CA GLU A 306 40.01 -6.92 47.67
C GLU A 306 41.14 -6.48 48.61
N ARG A 307 41.57 -7.37 49.52
CA ARG A 307 42.65 -7.14 50.50
C ARG A 307 44.07 -7.10 49.91
N TRP A 308 44.25 -7.58 48.68
CA TRP A 308 45.57 -7.65 48.01
C TRP A 308 45.77 -6.55 46.96
N CYS A 309 44.72 -5.75 46.74
CA CYS A 309 44.74 -4.53 45.94
C CYS A 309 45.32 -3.36 46.74
N ASP A 310 45.98 -2.45 46.05
CA ASP A 310 46.62 -1.27 46.65
C ASP A 310 45.58 -0.22 47.09
N GLU A 311 45.93 0.70 47.99
CA GLU A 311 45.01 1.72 48.51
C GLU A 311 44.40 2.60 47.39
N GLU A 312 45.15 2.90 46.32
CA GLU A 312 44.66 3.57 45.10
C GLU A 312 43.44 2.86 44.47
N ILE A 313 43.35 1.53 44.61
CA ILE A 313 42.30 0.70 44.00
C ILE A 313 41.16 0.46 45.01
N GLN A 314 41.46 0.25 46.29
CA GLN A 314 40.46 0.06 47.35
C GLN A 314 39.56 1.29 47.49
N TYR A 315 40.14 2.48 47.47
CA TYR A 315 39.40 3.75 47.61
C TYR A 315 39.05 4.43 46.27
N PHE A 316 39.24 3.75 45.13
CA PHE A 316 38.98 4.34 43.82
C PHE A 316 37.50 4.71 43.63
N THR A 317 37.21 6.00 43.49
CA THR A 317 35.91 6.50 42.99
C THR A 317 36.07 6.99 41.55
N PRO A 318 35.19 6.57 40.61
CA PRO A 318 35.32 7.01 39.21
C PRO A 318 35.07 8.51 39.04
N PHE A 319 36.10 9.26 38.62
CA PHE A 319 35.94 10.67 38.27
C PHE A 319 35.19 10.82 36.94
N VAL A 320 33.93 11.25 37.04
CA VAL A 320 33.02 11.56 35.94
C VAL A 320 32.54 13.01 36.09
N ARG A 321 32.48 13.77 35.00
CA ARG A 321 31.84 15.10 35.01
C ARG A 321 30.32 14.93 34.86
N HIS A 322 29.56 15.64 35.68
CA HIS A 322 28.09 15.54 35.72
C HIS A 322 27.34 16.89 35.68
N ASP A 323 28.03 18.00 35.92
CA ASP A 323 27.46 19.36 35.92
C ASP A 323 27.89 20.15 34.66
N ASP A 324 28.40 19.48 33.64
CA ASP A 324 28.94 20.09 32.41
C ASP A 324 27.89 20.37 31.32
N LEU A 325 26.60 20.29 31.66
CA LEU A 325 25.47 20.39 30.73
C LEU A 325 24.28 21.13 31.34
N ASP A 326 24.08 22.39 30.95
CA ASP A 326 22.90 23.18 31.35
C ASP A 326 21.64 22.80 30.56
N GLY A 327 20.47 23.04 31.16
CA GLY A 327 19.15 22.91 30.50
C GLY A 327 18.90 23.92 29.36
N SER A 328 19.76 24.91 29.15
CA SER A 328 19.81 25.75 27.94
C SER A 328 20.61 25.07 26.84
N GLN A 329 21.88 24.74 27.11
CA GLN A 329 22.78 24.04 26.18
C GLN A 329 22.17 22.71 25.67
N ALA A 330 21.46 21.99 26.53
CA ALA A 330 20.75 20.76 26.16
C ALA A 330 19.65 20.98 25.12
N ARG A 331 18.90 22.09 25.19
CA ARG A 331 17.86 22.44 24.22
C ARG A 331 18.45 22.92 22.90
N GLU A 332 19.51 23.72 22.96
CA GLU A 332 20.27 24.15 21.77
C GLU A 332 20.86 22.94 21.03
N MET A 333 21.48 22.00 21.74
CA MET A 333 21.97 20.75 21.17
C MET A 333 20.87 19.85 20.59
N LEU A 334 19.67 19.86 21.19
CA LEU A 334 18.53 19.09 20.67
C LEU A 334 17.93 19.75 19.43
N ALA A 335 17.79 21.08 19.40
CA ALA A 335 17.26 21.83 18.25
C ALA A 335 18.17 21.72 17.01
N ALA A 336 19.49 21.94 17.20
CA ALA A 336 20.49 21.80 16.14
C ALA A 336 20.74 20.33 15.70
N TRP A 337 20.12 19.37 16.38
CA TRP A 337 19.99 17.98 15.95
C TRP A 337 18.65 17.71 15.28
N SER A 338 17.54 18.26 15.79
CA SER A 338 16.20 18.01 15.27
C SER A 338 16.05 18.58 13.86
N GLU A 339 16.51 19.80 13.61
CA GLU A 339 16.58 20.43 12.27
C GLU A 339 17.18 19.47 11.21
N LYS A 340 18.37 18.93 11.51
CA LYS A 340 19.09 17.99 10.63
C LYS A 340 18.44 16.60 10.57
N GLY A 341 17.79 16.19 11.67
CA GLY A 341 17.00 14.95 11.73
C GLY A 341 15.77 15.03 10.83
N SER A 342 15.08 16.17 10.80
CA SER A 342 13.98 16.43 9.87
C SER A 342 14.45 16.49 8.42
N ASP A 343 15.58 17.12 8.12
CA ASP A 343 16.13 17.13 6.75
C ASP A 343 16.39 15.71 6.23
N VAL A 344 17.10 14.88 7.01
CA VAL A 344 17.39 13.47 6.67
C VAL A 344 16.12 12.64 6.53
N LEU A 345 15.14 12.85 7.42
CA LEU A 345 13.84 12.18 7.36
C LEU A 345 13.02 12.58 6.13
N LEU A 346 12.98 13.87 5.79
CA LEU A 346 12.22 14.42 4.66
C LEU A 346 12.85 14.05 3.31
N ASP A 347 14.18 14.05 3.22
CA ASP A 347 14.92 13.55 2.06
C ASP A 347 14.70 12.04 1.86
N GLY A 348 14.81 11.24 2.93
CA GLY A 348 14.52 9.80 2.91
C GLY A 348 13.07 9.48 2.53
N LEU A 349 12.10 10.24 3.05
CA LEU A 349 10.69 10.17 2.67
C LEU A 349 10.49 10.50 1.19
N LYS A 350 10.98 11.66 0.71
CA LYS A 350 10.86 12.11 -0.69
C LYS A 350 11.50 11.10 -1.66
N LYS A 351 12.68 10.56 -1.33
CA LYS A 351 13.38 9.51 -2.10
C LYS A 351 12.63 8.17 -2.10
N THR A 352 11.92 7.83 -1.04
CA THR A 352 11.11 6.60 -0.97
C THR A 352 9.82 6.78 -1.79
N LEU A 353 9.08 7.86 -1.55
CA LEU A 353 7.88 8.28 -2.30
C LEU A 353 8.10 8.33 -3.81
N GLY A 354 9.25 8.85 -4.27
CA GLY A 354 9.63 8.91 -5.69
C GLY A 354 9.68 7.54 -6.39
N THR A 355 9.88 6.45 -5.65
CA THR A 355 9.83 5.08 -6.18
C THR A 355 8.42 4.48 -6.22
N MET A 356 7.46 5.07 -5.52
CA MET A 356 6.09 4.57 -5.38
C MET A 356 5.20 5.11 -6.50
N SER A 357 4.43 4.23 -7.15
CA SER A 357 3.54 4.55 -8.29
C SER A 357 2.09 4.11 -8.06
N GLU A 358 1.73 3.77 -6.83
CA GLU A 358 0.43 3.23 -6.44
C GLU A 358 -0.15 4.06 -5.29
N PHE A 359 -1.35 4.62 -5.51
CA PHE A 359 -2.02 5.46 -4.53
C PHE A 359 -2.26 4.77 -3.20
N LYS A 360 -2.67 3.50 -3.21
CA LYS A 360 -2.98 2.72 -2.00
C LYS A 360 -1.74 2.54 -1.11
N LEU A 361 -0.56 2.32 -1.70
CA LEU A 361 0.70 2.22 -0.95
C LEU A 361 1.17 3.59 -0.41
N ILE A 362 0.99 4.67 -1.17
CA ILE A 362 1.32 6.04 -0.72
C ILE A 362 0.37 6.45 0.42
N MET A 363 -0.89 6.08 0.33
CA MET A 363 -1.91 6.24 1.38
C MET A 363 -1.54 5.50 2.67
N GLU A 364 -1.17 4.23 2.59
CA GLU A 364 -0.73 3.47 3.76
C GLU A 364 0.50 4.09 4.43
N LEU A 365 1.45 4.61 3.63
CA LEU A 365 2.60 5.34 4.16
C LEU A 365 2.17 6.66 4.81
N ARG A 366 1.25 7.42 4.20
CA ARG A 366 0.66 8.65 4.77
C ARG A 366 0.06 8.40 6.14
N THR A 367 -0.78 7.37 6.25
CA THR A 367 -1.42 6.96 7.50
C THR A 367 -0.38 6.61 8.56
N LYS A 368 0.53 5.66 8.28
CA LYS A 368 1.55 5.22 9.24
C LYS A 368 2.50 6.34 9.68
N VAL A 369 2.84 7.28 8.79
CA VAL A 369 3.71 8.44 9.10
C VAL A 369 2.99 9.48 9.95
N LEU A 370 1.76 9.85 9.59
CA LEU A 370 1.01 10.88 10.32
C LEU A 370 0.53 10.36 11.68
N GLU A 371 0.05 9.11 11.79
CA GLU A 371 -0.32 8.49 13.07
C GLU A 371 0.85 8.51 14.08
N LEU A 372 2.05 8.16 13.63
CA LEU A 372 3.25 8.19 14.47
C LEU A 372 3.68 9.60 14.87
N TRP A 373 3.57 10.57 13.95
CA TRP A 373 3.93 11.96 14.27
C TRP A 373 2.90 12.63 15.19
N ILE A 374 1.60 12.35 15.03
CA ILE A 374 0.55 12.85 15.92
C ILE A 374 0.78 12.31 17.35
N ARG A 375 0.94 10.98 17.49
CA ARG A 375 1.10 10.32 18.80
C ARG A 375 2.35 10.77 19.58
N ASP A 376 3.45 11.05 18.89
CA ASP A 376 4.74 11.34 19.55
C ASP A 376 5.18 12.81 19.46
N GLY A 377 4.71 13.56 18.46
CA GLY A 377 5.19 14.91 18.12
C GLY A 377 4.70 15.99 19.09
N GLY A 378 3.41 15.98 19.46
CA GLY A 378 2.84 16.90 20.45
C GLY A 378 3.49 16.83 21.85
N LYS A 379 4.19 15.72 22.13
CA LYS A 379 4.92 15.49 23.40
C LYS A 379 6.29 16.17 23.45
N ALA A 380 6.86 16.56 22.30
CA ALA A 380 8.20 17.14 22.19
C ALA A 380 8.17 18.66 22.48
N ARG A 381 8.36 19.03 23.75
CA ARG A 381 8.27 20.43 24.21
C ARG A 381 9.33 21.32 23.55
N GLY A 382 8.90 22.46 22.99
CA GLY A 382 9.80 23.48 22.44
C GLY A 382 10.26 23.24 21.00
N ILE A 383 9.61 22.32 20.30
CA ILE A 383 9.56 22.22 18.83
C ILE A 383 8.08 22.42 18.46
N ASP A 384 7.78 23.09 17.35
CA ASP A 384 6.41 23.17 16.85
C ASP A 384 6.05 21.87 16.12
N PRO A 385 5.02 21.11 16.55
CA PRO A 385 4.59 19.90 15.85
C PRO A 385 4.08 20.18 14.43
N ALA A 386 3.58 21.39 14.15
CA ALA A 386 2.99 21.76 12.88
C ALA A 386 4.03 21.87 11.76
N GLU A 387 5.20 22.46 11.99
CA GLU A 387 6.25 22.66 10.96
C GLU A 387 6.65 21.34 10.27
N LEU A 388 6.86 20.28 11.06
CA LEU A 388 7.19 18.96 10.51
C LEU A 388 5.94 18.25 9.97
N GLN A 389 4.76 18.42 10.58
CA GLN A 389 3.52 17.84 10.04
C GLN A 389 3.18 18.41 8.64
N ASP A 390 3.35 19.71 8.45
CA ASP A 390 3.23 20.40 7.16
C ASP A 390 4.27 19.89 6.16
N SER A 391 5.54 19.80 6.56
CA SER A 391 6.62 19.30 5.71
C SER A 391 6.43 17.84 5.26
N LEU A 392 5.94 16.98 6.17
CA LEU A 392 5.58 15.59 5.86
C LEU A 392 4.38 15.54 4.92
N ARG A 393 3.32 16.32 5.19
CA ARG A 393 2.10 16.40 4.37
C ARG A 393 2.40 16.90 2.97
N GLU A 394 3.17 17.98 2.82
CA GLU A 394 3.58 18.54 1.53
C GLU A 394 4.32 17.51 0.68
N ALA A 395 5.32 16.82 1.26
CA ALA A 395 6.09 15.79 0.57
C ALA A 395 5.22 14.66 0.03
N ILE A 396 4.26 14.19 0.84
CA ILE A 396 3.35 13.10 0.48
C ILE A 396 2.31 13.57 -0.55
N ASN A 397 1.69 14.73 -0.33
CA ASN A 397 0.67 15.29 -1.22
C ASN A 397 1.24 15.65 -2.58
N SER A 398 2.43 16.24 -2.64
CA SER A 398 3.14 16.50 -3.90
C SER A 398 3.30 15.21 -4.70
N ARG A 399 3.71 14.11 -4.05
CA ARG A 399 3.79 12.80 -4.73
C ARG A 399 2.43 12.26 -5.14
N MET A 400 1.40 12.39 -4.32
CA MET A 400 0.04 11.98 -4.70
C MET A 400 -0.46 12.76 -5.92
N LEU A 401 -0.18 14.07 -6.02
CA LEU A 401 -0.51 14.92 -7.16
C LEU A 401 0.28 14.54 -8.43
N GLU A 402 1.59 14.27 -8.32
CA GLU A 402 2.39 13.72 -9.44
C GLU A 402 1.86 12.38 -9.96
N VAL A 403 1.53 11.46 -9.04
CA VAL A 403 0.98 10.15 -9.41
C VAL A 403 -0.45 10.32 -9.95
N LEU A 404 -1.20 11.35 -9.53
CA LEU A 404 -2.50 11.69 -10.10
C LEU A 404 -2.37 12.08 -11.57
N ASP A 405 -1.54 13.09 -11.84
CA ASP A 405 -1.31 13.63 -13.17
C ASP A 405 -0.83 12.51 -14.13
N THR A 406 0.13 11.68 -13.70
CA THR A 406 0.66 10.56 -14.51
C THR A 406 -0.30 9.37 -14.67
N LYS A 407 -1.42 9.32 -13.92
CA LYS A 407 -2.49 8.32 -14.11
C LYS A 407 -3.61 8.89 -14.99
N VAL A 408 -4.04 10.13 -14.77
CA VAL A 408 -5.05 10.81 -15.58
C VAL A 408 -4.57 11.01 -17.02
N THR A 409 -3.37 11.54 -17.21
CA THR A 409 -2.81 11.81 -18.56
C THR A 409 -2.72 10.57 -19.45
N LYS A 410 -2.72 9.34 -18.89
CA LYS A 410 -2.74 8.09 -19.68
C LYS A 410 -4.00 7.90 -20.54
N LEU A 411 -5.01 8.78 -20.42
CA LEU A 411 -6.12 8.85 -21.36
C LEU A 411 -5.63 9.04 -22.82
N HIS A 412 -4.47 9.69 -23.04
CA HIS A 412 -3.86 9.81 -24.37
C HIS A 412 -3.55 8.47 -25.05
N LEU A 413 -3.42 7.38 -24.28
CA LEU A 413 -3.20 6.04 -24.83
C LEU A 413 -4.42 5.56 -25.65
N VAL A 414 -5.62 6.01 -25.30
CA VAL A 414 -6.84 5.73 -26.08
C VAL A 414 -6.76 6.42 -27.45
N GLY A 415 -6.26 7.66 -27.49
CA GLY A 415 -5.97 8.41 -28.72
C GLY A 415 -4.81 7.81 -29.53
N SER A 416 -3.78 7.25 -28.89
CA SER A 416 -2.70 6.56 -29.60
C SER A 416 -3.15 5.22 -30.18
N GLU A 417 -4.02 4.46 -29.50
CA GLU A 417 -4.64 3.25 -30.07
C GLU A 417 -5.57 3.58 -31.25
N LEU A 418 -6.34 4.67 -31.18
CA LEU A 418 -7.11 5.19 -32.31
C LEU A 418 -6.22 5.48 -33.53
N SER A 419 -5.15 6.25 -33.33
CA SER A 419 -4.17 6.56 -34.39
C SER A 419 -3.49 5.30 -34.94
N ALA A 420 -3.08 4.37 -34.06
CA ALA A 420 -2.44 3.12 -34.45
C ALA A 420 -3.41 2.12 -35.11
N CYS A 421 -4.72 2.22 -34.88
CA CYS A 421 -5.74 1.48 -35.62
C CYS A 421 -5.88 2.05 -37.04
N LEU A 422 -6.08 3.36 -37.17
CA LEU A 422 -6.21 4.06 -38.46
C LEU A 422 -4.96 3.91 -39.34
N GLY A 423 -3.76 3.90 -38.74
CA GLY A 423 -2.50 3.63 -39.42
C GLY A 423 -2.30 2.19 -39.89
N ARG A 424 -3.13 1.24 -39.42
CA ARG A 424 -3.10 -0.20 -39.81
C ARG A 424 -4.38 -0.65 -40.53
N TRP A 425 -5.24 0.30 -40.92
CA TRP A 425 -6.56 0.05 -41.49
C TRP A 425 -6.52 -0.77 -42.79
N LYS A 426 -7.37 -1.79 -42.88
CA LYS A 426 -7.55 -2.67 -44.04
C LYS A 426 -9.03 -2.97 -44.23
N ASP A 427 -9.57 -2.56 -45.37
CA ASP A 427 -10.96 -2.79 -45.73
C ASP A 427 -11.27 -4.30 -45.82
N GLY A 428 -12.43 -4.70 -45.31
CA GLY A 428 -12.81 -6.12 -45.20
C GLY A 428 -12.09 -6.89 -44.09
N ILE A 429 -11.36 -6.21 -43.20
CA ILE A 429 -10.65 -6.84 -42.07
C ILE A 429 -10.77 -5.99 -40.79
N THR A 430 -10.41 -4.70 -40.83
CA THR A 430 -10.50 -3.81 -39.65
C THR A 430 -11.90 -3.23 -39.42
N ASP A 431 -12.76 -3.34 -40.42
CA ASP A 431 -14.18 -2.99 -40.45
C ASP A 431 -15.10 -4.21 -40.63
N GLU A 432 -14.55 -5.43 -40.49
CA GLU A 432 -15.35 -6.65 -40.46
C GLU A 432 -16.23 -6.68 -39.19
N HIS A 433 -17.51 -7.04 -39.34
CA HIS A 433 -18.49 -7.08 -38.26
C HIS A 433 -19.29 -8.39 -38.33
N VAL A 434 -19.25 -9.18 -37.25
CA VAL A 434 -20.02 -10.43 -37.15
C VAL A 434 -21.47 -10.11 -36.80
N SER A 435 -22.39 -10.54 -37.66
CA SER A 435 -23.84 -10.38 -37.43
C SER A 435 -24.29 -11.07 -36.14
N ILE A 436 -25.27 -10.46 -35.46
CA ILE A 436 -25.98 -11.03 -34.30
C ILE A 436 -26.63 -12.39 -34.66
N TRP A 437 -26.93 -12.60 -35.95
CA TRP A 437 -27.59 -13.80 -36.48
C TRP A 437 -26.61 -14.83 -37.07
N ASN A 438 -25.29 -14.65 -36.90
CA ASN A 438 -24.32 -15.71 -37.16
C ASN A 438 -24.14 -16.54 -35.88
N ASP A 439 -24.34 -17.86 -35.97
CA ASP A 439 -24.19 -18.79 -34.84
C ASP A 439 -22.72 -18.96 -34.41
N GLU A 440 -21.76 -18.72 -35.31
CA GLU A 440 -20.33 -18.94 -35.06
C GLU A 440 -19.85 -18.18 -33.81
N GLY A 441 -19.17 -18.89 -32.90
CA GLY A 441 -18.61 -18.33 -31.66
C GLY A 441 -19.56 -18.28 -30.46
N TYR A 442 -20.89 -18.34 -30.65
CA TYR A 442 -21.82 -18.34 -29.52
C TYR A 442 -21.71 -19.59 -28.65
N ASP A 443 -21.53 -20.78 -29.25
CA ASP A 443 -21.32 -22.03 -28.51
C ASP A 443 -20.07 -21.99 -27.61
N ALA A 444 -18.99 -21.37 -28.09
CA ALA A 444 -17.76 -21.21 -27.31
C ALA A 444 -17.96 -20.24 -26.14
N ALA A 445 -18.59 -19.09 -26.38
CA ALA A 445 -18.92 -18.13 -25.34
C ALA A 445 -19.91 -18.71 -24.30
N LEU A 446 -20.83 -19.58 -24.72
CA LEU A 446 -21.78 -20.26 -23.84
C LEU A 446 -21.11 -21.37 -23.00
N ALA A 447 -20.09 -22.04 -23.53
CA ALA A 447 -19.29 -23.03 -22.79
C ALA A 447 -18.49 -22.39 -21.66
N ASP A 448 -17.93 -21.19 -21.86
CA ASP A 448 -17.30 -20.37 -20.81
C ASP A 448 -18.33 -19.73 -19.85
N GLY A 449 -19.63 -19.73 -20.22
CA GLY A 449 -20.77 -19.48 -19.35
C GLY A 449 -21.63 -18.28 -19.73
N ALA A 450 -22.66 -18.02 -18.90
CA ALA A 450 -23.68 -17.02 -19.21
C ALA A 450 -23.14 -15.58 -19.32
N ALA A 451 -22.09 -15.21 -18.58
CA ALA A 451 -21.53 -13.86 -18.63
C ALA A 451 -20.70 -13.60 -19.91
N PRO A 452 -19.77 -14.48 -20.33
CA PRO A 452 -19.16 -14.39 -21.66
C PRO A 452 -20.18 -14.42 -22.81
N PHE A 453 -21.18 -15.30 -22.78
CA PHE A 453 -22.25 -15.33 -23.78
C PHE A 453 -23.00 -13.99 -23.89
N VAL A 454 -23.43 -13.41 -22.76
CA VAL A 454 -24.09 -12.09 -22.76
C VAL A 454 -23.13 -10.99 -23.25
N GLN A 455 -21.85 -11.05 -22.89
CA GLN A 455 -20.85 -10.10 -23.39
C GLN A 455 -20.67 -10.21 -24.92
N GLU A 456 -20.72 -11.41 -25.49
CA GLU A 456 -20.63 -11.64 -26.94
C GLU A 456 -21.87 -11.10 -27.68
N VAL A 457 -23.08 -11.44 -27.21
CA VAL A 457 -24.35 -10.91 -27.76
C VAL A 457 -24.36 -9.37 -27.71
N VAL A 458 -23.95 -8.78 -26.58
CA VAL A 458 -23.86 -7.32 -26.40
C VAL A 458 -22.78 -6.71 -27.31
N SER A 459 -21.68 -7.41 -27.57
CA SER A 459 -20.61 -6.92 -28.44
C SER A 459 -21.03 -6.90 -29.90
N ARG A 460 -21.70 -7.95 -30.40
CA ARG A 460 -22.29 -7.96 -31.76
C ARG A 460 -23.42 -6.93 -31.89
N PHE A 461 -24.30 -6.82 -30.88
CA PHE A 461 -25.38 -5.82 -30.88
C PHE A 461 -24.86 -4.38 -30.99
N TYR A 462 -23.72 -4.07 -30.37
CA TYR A 462 -23.05 -2.77 -30.47
C TYR A 462 -21.99 -2.70 -31.58
N GLY A 463 -21.93 -3.66 -32.50
CA GLY A 463 -20.96 -3.67 -33.61
C GLY A 463 -19.49 -3.60 -33.15
N ARG A 464 -19.15 -4.13 -31.98
CA ARG A 464 -17.78 -4.13 -31.46
C ARG A 464 -16.94 -5.21 -32.16
N ASN A 465 -16.28 -4.82 -33.24
CA ASN A 465 -15.22 -5.64 -33.83
C ASN A 465 -13.93 -5.56 -32.99
N GLU A 466 -12.88 -6.24 -33.43
CA GLU A 466 -11.60 -6.30 -32.71
C GLU A 466 -10.97 -4.90 -32.52
N ALA A 467 -11.12 -4.00 -33.51
CA ALA A 467 -10.62 -2.63 -33.47
C ALA A 467 -11.33 -1.77 -32.42
N VAL A 468 -12.68 -1.73 -32.43
CA VAL A 468 -13.47 -1.03 -31.41
C VAL A 468 -13.18 -1.61 -30.03
N SER A 469 -13.08 -2.94 -29.94
CA SER A 469 -12.83 -3.65 -28.68
C SER A 469 -11.49 -3.28 -28.06
N LYS A 470 -10.40 -3.19 -28.84
CA LYS A 470 -9.08 -2.76 -28.33
C LYS A 470 -9.14 -1.37 -27.70
N THR A 471 -9.74 -0.40 -28.39
CA THR A 471 -9.88 0.96 -27.87
C THR A 471 -10.80 1.03 -26.64
N ALA A 472 -11.92 0.31 -26.65
CA ALA A 472 -12.86 0.25 -25.53
C ALA A 472 -12.24 -0.41 -24.27
N HIS A 473 -11.44 -1.46 -24.43
CA HIS A 473 -10.70 -2.08 -23.32
C HIS A 473 -9.62 -1.14 -22.77
N SER A 474 -8.90 -0.40 -23.63
CA SER A 474 -7.94 0.63 -23.20
C SER A 474 -8.61 1.72 -22.35
N TYR A 475 -9.75 2.25 -22.81
CA TYR A 475 -10.54 3.22 -22.05
C TYR A 475 -11.04 2.65 -20.72
N LYS A 476 -11.62 1.43 -20.72
CA LYS A 476 -12.14 0.77 -19.51
C LYS A 476 -11.03 0.51 -18.48
N ALA A 477 -9.84 0.08 -18.91
CA ALA A 477 -8.69 -0.12 -18.03
C ALA A 477 -8.24 1.20 -17.39
N TRP A 478 -8.18 2.29 -18.15
CA TRP A 478 -7.93 3.63 -17.62
C TRP A 478 -9.03 4.09 -16.64
N TYR A 479 -10.31 3.86 -16.96
CA TYR A 479 -11.45 4.24 -16.12
C TYR A 479 -11.41 3.56 -14.74
N HIS A 480 -11.08 2.26 -14.69
CA HIS A 480 -10.90 1.54 -13.42
C HIS A 480 -9.75 2.14 -12.58
N VAL A 481 -8.63 2.54 -13.22
CA VAL A 481 -7.52 3.20 -12.53
C VAL A 481 -7.92 4.58 -11.97
N ILE A 482 -8.85 5.31 -12.61
CA ILE A 482 -9.43 6.54 -12.05
C ILE A 482 -10.41 6.24 -10.91
N GLY A 483 -11.12 5.11 -10.97
CA GLY A 483 -11.91 4.57 -9.86
C GLY A 483 -11.07 4.38 -8.59
N ASP A 484 -9.94 3.66 -8.71
CA ASP A 484 -8.99 3.46 -7.59
C ASP A 484 -8.50 4.77 -6.95
N VAL A 485 -8.36 5.85 -7.73
CA VAL A 485 -7.99 7.19 -7.22
C VAL A 485 -9.15 7.83 -6.46
N LYS A 486 -10.38 7.74 -6.97
CA LYS A 486 -11.58 8.24 -6.27
C LYS A 486 -11.82 7.51 -4.96
N ASP A 487 -11.70 6.19 -4.94
CA ASP A 487 -11.86 5.37 -3.73
C ASP A 487 -10.86 5.79 -2.65
N VAL A 488 -9.62 6.10 -3.04
CA VAL A 488 -8.59 6.65 -2.16
C VAL A 488 -8.93 8.05 -1.64
N VAL A 489 -9.46 8.95 -2.48
CA VAL A 489 -9.92 10.28 -2.06
C VAL A 489 -11.13 10.20 -1.13
N GLU A 490 -12.04 9.25 -1.33
CA GLU A 490 -13.11 8.97 -0.36
C GLU A 490 -12.59 8.37 0.95
N GLN A 491 -11.60 7.48 0.89
CA GLN A 491 -10.97 6.89 2.07
C GLN A 491 -10.31 7.99 2.93
N LEU A 492 -9.58 8.93 2.32
CA LEU A 492 -9.05 10.10 3.01
C LEU A 492 -10.13 10.91 3.74
N ARG A 493 -11.25 11.21 3.06
CA ARG A 493 -12.38 11.97 3.66
C ARG A 493 -13.03 11.24 4.85
N ARG A 494 -12.89 9.91 4.92
CA ARG A 494 -13.40 9.06 6.01
C ARG A 494 -12.39 8.83 7.14
N GLN A 495 -11.11 9.19 6.96
CA GLN A 495 -10.10 9.07 8.02
C GLN A 495 -10.33 10.09 9.14
N ARG A 496 -10.08 9.65 10.37
CA ARG A 496 -10.05 10.47 11.58
C ARG A 496 -8.61 10.55 12.11
N TRP A 497 -8.30 11.64 12.80
CA TRP A 497 -6.95 11.96 13.26
C TRP A 497 -6.91 12.23 14.77
N ASP A 498 -7.63 11.38 15.50
CA ASP A 498 -7.80 11.39 16.94
C ASP A 498 -6.54 10.76 17.60
N ASN A 499 -6.01 11.35 18.67
CA ASN A 499 -4.83 10.84 19.37
C ASN A 499 -5.26 9.96 20.57
N ASP A 500 -5.65 8.71 20.29
CA ASP A 500 -6.11 7.71 21.27
C ASP A 500 -5.13 7.39 22.42
N TYR A 501 -3.93 7.97 22.42
CA TYR A 501 -2.86 7.70 23.39
C TYR A 501 -2.65 8.81 24.44
N ASP A 502 -3.34 9.95 24.33
CA ASP A 502 -3.25 11.07 25.29
C ASP A 502 -4.63 11.51 25.77
N GLU A 503 -4.82 11.60 27.08
CA GLU A 503 -6.13 11.87 27.68
C GLU A 503 -6.58 13.35 27.61
N ILE A 504 -5.70 14.27 27.15
CA ILE A 504 -5.97 15.72 27.03
C ILE A 504 -5.18 16.34 25.85
N GLU A 505 -5.76 16.30 24.64
CA GLU A 505 -5.46 17.28 23.59
C GLU A 505 -6.59 18.33 23.53
N ASP A 506 -6.27 19.57 23.17
CA ASP A 506 -7.27 20.64 23.00
C ASP A 506 -8.13 20.36 21.76
N GLU A 507 -9.46 20.40 21.91
CA GLU A 507 -10.40 20.00 20.84
C GLU A 507 -10.28 20.89 19.58
N GLU A 508 -9.93 22.16 19.72
CA GLU A 508 -9.59 23.06 18.60
C GLU A 508 -8.39 22.55 17.77
N THR A 509 -7.41 21.90 18.40
CA THR A 509 -6.27 21.28 17.71
C THR A 509 -6.69 20.04 16.93
N ILE A 510 -7.60 19.23 17.50
CA ILE A 510 -8.16 18.05 16.85
C ILE A 510 -9.04 18.48 15.65
N GLU A 511 -9.91 19.47 15.82
CA GLU A 511 -10.72 20.03 14.73
C GLU A 511 -9.85 20.62 13.61
N ALA A 512 -8.85 21.43 13.94
CA ALA A 512 -7.92 21.99 12.95
C ALA A 512 -7.18 20.90 12.16
N ARG A 513 -6.68 19.87 12.85
CA ARG A 513 -6.04 18.70 12.24
C ARG A 513 -6.99 17.92 11.33
N GLN A 514 -8.23 17.69 11.77
CA GLN A 514 -9.26 16.96 11.03
C GLN A 514 -9.76 17.73 9.80
N ASN A 515 -9.83 19.07 9.88
CA ASN A 515 -10.08 19.93 8.72
C ASN A 515 -8.96 19.75 7.69
N LEU A 516 -7.71 19.97 8.11
CA LEU A 516 -6.54 19.97 7.24
C LEU A 516 -6.30 18.61 6.56
N LEU A 517 -6.34 17.51 7.32
CA LEU A 517 -5.97 16.18 6.83
C LEU A 517 -7.11 15.39 6.16
N SER A 518 -8.37 15.75 6.40
CA SER A 518 -9.54 15.00 5.88
C SER A 518 -10.58 15.85 5.15
N LYS A 519 -10.47 17.19 5.13
CA LYS A 519 -11.26 18.08 4.26
C LYS A 519 -10.40 18.75 3.19
N ASP A 520 -9.31 19.41 3.60
CA ASP A 520 -8.54 20.28 2.70
C ASP A 520 -7.66 19.46 1.74
N ASP A 521 -6.88 18.51 2.28
CA ASP A 521 -6.10 17.54 1.50
C ASP A 521 -6.95 16.81 0.43
N PRO A 522 -8.14 16.25 0.76
CA PRO A 522 -8.98 15.56 -0.23
C PRO A 522 -9.83 16.49 -1.11
N GLN A 523 -9.87 17.79 -0.82
CA GLN A 523 -10.37 18.81 -1.75
C GLN A 523 -9.29 19.14 -2.77
N MET A 524 -8.06 19.43 -2.35
CA MET A 524 -6.93 19.70 -3.25
C MET A 524 -6.69 18.56 -4.26
N LEU A 525 -6.73 17.30 -3.81
CA LEU A 525 -6.62 16.14 -4.69
C LEU A 525 -7.80 16.01 -5.68
N GLN A 526 -9.02 16.33 -5.23
CA GLN A 526 -10.23 16.29 -6.06
C GLN A 526 -10.22 17.41 -7.11
N GLU A 527 -9.89 18.64 -6.72
CA GLU A 527 -9.77 19.77 -7.64
C GLU A 527 -8.68 19.53 -8.69
N ARG A 528 -7.54 18.93 -8.29
CA ARG A 528 -6.51 18.53 -9.25
C ARG A 528 -6.98 17.42 -10.19
N LEU A 529 -7.69 16.42 -9.68
CA LEU A 529 -8.31 15.36 -10.49
C LEU A 529 -9.28 15.95 -11.51
N ASP A 530 -10.16 16.84 -11.07
CA ASP A 530 -11.16 17.48 -11.90
C ASP A 530 -10.54 18.37 -12.98
N ALA A 531 -9.58 19.23 -12.62
CA ALA A 531 -8.88 20.08 -13.59
C ALA A 531 -8.07 19.26 -14.62
N THR A 532 -7.46 18.14 -14.21
CA THR A 532 -6.64 17.30 -15.09
C THR A 532 -7.50 16.37 -15.97
N LEU A 533 -8.67 15.94 -15.48
CA LEU A 533 -9.71 15.30 -16.31
C LEU A 533 -10.26 16.28 -17.36
N ASP A 534 -10.52 17.54 -17.01
CA ASP A 534 -10.92 18.57 -17.99
C ASP A 534 -9.89 18.76 -19.11
N LYS A 535 -8.60 18.77 -18.75
CA LYS A 535 -7.52 18.93 -19.71
C LYS A 535 -7.40 17.71 -20.62
N SER A 536 -7.33 16.51 -20.04
CA SER A 536 -7.12 15.26 -20.80
C SER A 536 -8.30 14.85 -21.68
N PHE A 537 -9.55 15.13 -21.30
CA PHE A 537 -10.70 14.90 -22.19
C PHE A 537 -10.78 15.91 -23.34
N LYS A 538 -10.31 17.15 -23.17
CA LYS A 538 -10.17 18.11 -24.28
C LYS A 538 -9.06 17.68 -25.24
N GLU A 539 -7.89 17.32 -24.70
CA GLU A 539 -6.78 16.78 -25.49
C GLU A 539 -7.20 15.54 -26.30
N LEU A 540 -8.04 14.67 -25.73
CA LEU A 540 -8.63 13.54 -26.47
C LEU A 540 -9.70 13.97 -27.49
N GLU A 541 -10.55 14.97 -27.19
CA GLU A 541 -11.54 15.49 -28.15
C GLU A 541 -10.84 16.14 -29.37
N ASP A 542 -9.81 16.94 -29.13
CA ASP A 542 -8.99 17.58 -30.17
C ASP A 542 -8.17 16.56 -30.98
N GLN A 543 -7.70 15.47 -30.34
CA GLN A 543 -7.02 14.37 -31.02
C GLN A 543 -7.98 13.52 -31.88
N ILE A 544 -9.22 13.30 -31.44
CA ILE A 544 -10.25 12.61 -32.25
C ILE A 544 -10.68 13.49 -33.43
N GLN A 545 -10.86 14.79 -33.20
CA GLN A 545 -11.20 15.76 -34.25
C GLN A 545 -10.14 15.79 -35.35
N SER A 546 -8.87 15.95 -34.99
CA SER A 546 -7.76 15.97 -35.98
C SER A 546 -7.60 14.63 -36.73
N LEU A 547 -7.72 13.49 -36.05
CA LEU A 547 -7.71 12.17 -36.72
C LEU A 547 -8.95 11.94 -37.62
N TRP A 548 -10.06 12.63 -37.38
CA TRP A 548 -11.22 12.64 -38.28
C TRP A 548 -10.99 13.55 -39.49
N ASP A 549 -10.50 14.77 -39.28
CA ASP A 549 -10.29 15.76 -40.35
C ASP A 549 -9.24 15.29 -41.37
N GLU A 550 -8.20 14.55 -40.94
CA GLU A 550 -7.26 13.85 -41.82
C GLU A 550 -7.90 12.78 -42.73
N ARG A 551 -9.11 12.31 -42.40
CA ARG A 551 -9.75 11.13 -43.01
C ARG A 551 -11.12 11.41 -43.63
N ALA A 552 -11.75 12.53 -43.34
CA ALA A 552 -13.09 12.91 -43.80
C ALA A 552 -13.24 12.92 -45.34
N GLU A 553 -12.16 13.28 -46.07
CA GLU A 553 -12.12 13.28 -47.54
C GLU A 553 -11.40 12.07 -48.14
N SER A 554 -11.09 11.04 -47.34
CA SER A 554 -10.63 9.75 -47.86
C SER A 554 -11.79 8.92 -48.42
N SER A 555 -11.52 8.06 -49.39
CA SER A 555 -12.51 7.12 -49.97
C SER A 555 -13.09 6.11 -48.96
N ARG A 556 -12.53 6.04 -47.75
CA ARG A 556 -12.90 5.13 -46.65
C ARG A 556 -13.70 5.82 -45.53
N ASN A 557 -14.02 7.10 -45.70
CA ASN A 557 -14.63 7.97 -44.68
C ASN A 557 -15.89 7.38 -44.01
N GLY A 558 -16.75 6.66 -44.74
CA GLY A 558 -17.93 5.98 -44.20
C GLY A 558 -17.61 4.95 -43.10
N LYS A 559 -16.79 3.93 -43.41
CA LYS A 559 -16.41 2.89 -42.45
C LYS A 559 -15.60 3.45 -41.27
N VAL A 560 -14.72 4.42 -41.54
CA VAL A 560 -13.96 5.14 -40.51
C VAL A 560 -14.89 5.94 -39.59
N ALA A 561 -15.96 6.55 -40.12
CA ALA A 561 -16.94 7.26 -39.31
C ALA A 561 -17.75 6.34 -38.40
N MET A 562 -18.11 5.14 -38.87
CA MET A 562 -18.79 4.12 -38.05
C MET A 562 -17.91 3.70 -36.87
N TYR A 563 -16.61 3.45 -37.11
CA TYR A 563 -15.63 3.15 -36.08
C TYR A 563 -15.52 4.28 -35.03
N PHE A 564 -15.41 5.54 -35.46
CA PHE A 564 -15.38 6.69 -34.55
C PHE A 564 -16.67 6.82 -33.71
N LEU A 565 -17.86 6.66 -34.29
CA LEU A 565 -19.12 6.70 -33.53
C LEU A 565 -19.20 5.57 -32.50
N ARG A 566 -18.78 4.35 -32.85
CA ARG A 566 -18.78 3.19 -31.94
C ARG A 566 -17.84 3.41 -30.75
N VAL A 567 -16.59 3.84 -31.00
CA VAL A 567 -15.63 4.17 -29.94
C VAL A 567 -16.13 5.34 -29.08
N MET A 568 -16.61 6.43 -29.69
CA MET A 568 -17.12 7.57 -28.93
C MET A 568 -18.35 7.20 -28.10
N ARG A 569 -19.23 6.32 -28.58
CA ARG A 569 -20.37 5.81 -27.79
C ARG A 569 -19.90 5.02 -26.56
N ASP A 570 -18.93 4.13 -26.72
CA ASP A 570 -18.41 3.34 -25.59
C ASP A 570 -17.69 4.22 -24.55
N ILE A 571 -16.95 5.25 -24.98
CA ILE A 571 -16.40 6.28 -24.08
C ILE A 571 -17.54 7.07 -23.41
N ARG A 572 -18.52 7.54 -24.19
CA ARG A 572 -19.65 8.35 -23.69
C ARG A 572 -20.58 7.59 -22.74
N HIS A 573 -20.60 6.25 -22.78
CA HIS A 573 -21.36 5.41 -21.87
C HIS A 573 -20.83 5.47 -20.42
N GLN A 574 -19.54 5.74 -20.22
CA GLN A 574 -18.89 5.77 -18.90
C GLN A 574 -18.06 7.04 -18.68
N LEU A 575 -18.62 8.22 -18.95
CA LEU A 575 -17.96 9.49 -18.64
C LEU A 575 -17.91 9.75 -17.12
N PRO A 576 -16.85 10.42 -16.61
CA PRO A 576 -16.90 11.05 -15.29
C PRO A 576 -18.03 12.09 -15.18
N GLU A 577 -18.65 12.21 -14.01
CA GLU A 577 -19.81 13.07 -13.74
C GLU A 577 -19.49 14.58 -13.70
N ARG A 578 -18.99 15.14 -14.81
CA ARG A 578 -18.45 16.51 -14.85
C ARG A 578 -19.09 17.32 -15.98
N PRO A 579 -19.59 18.55 -15.73
CA PRO A 579 -20.46 19.27 -16.66
C PRO A 579 -19.78 19.56 -18.00
N SER A 580 -18.50 19.89 -17.95
CA SER A 580 -17.59 20.13 -19.09
C SER A 580 -17.32 18.89 -19.96
N ILE A 581 -17.42 17.68 -19.41
CA ILE A 581 -17.15 16.43 -20.13
C ILE A 581 -18.43 15.89 -20.80
N LYS A 582 -19.63 16.27 -20.33
CA LYS A 582 -20.92 15.78 -20.89
C LYS A 582 -21.08 16.02 -22.39
N THR A 583 -20.44 17.05 -22.94
CA THR A 583 -20.46 17.42 -24.37
C THR A 583 -19.41 16.73 -25.25
N PHE A 584 -18.46 15.97 -24.67
CA PHE A 584 -17.34 15.33 -25.37
C PHE A 584 -17.74 14.61 -26.67
N GLY A 585 -17.15 15.00 -27.80
CA GLY A 585 -17.32 14.39 -29.12
C GLY A 585 -18.61 14.79 -29.86
N LEU A 586 -19.56 15.49 -29.22
CA LEU A 586 -20.84 15.82 -29.84
C LEU A 586 -20.73 16.76 -31.05
N LYS A 587 -19.63 17.53 -31.16
CA LYS A 587 -19.34 18.40 -32.30
C LYS A 587 -19.09 17.62 -33.60
N ILE A 588 -18.52 16.41 -33.48
CA ILE A 588 -18.04 15.58 -34.60
C ILE A 588 -19.19 14.72 -35.17
N VAL A 589 -20.12 14.30 -34.29
CA VAL A 589 -21.26 13.41 -34.60
C VAL A 589 -22.05 13.80 -35.86
N PRO A 590 -22.38 15.08 -36.15
CA PRO A 590 -23.09 15.44 -37.39
C PRO A 590 -22.32 15.09 -38.66
N SER A 591 -21.01 15.38 -38.71
CA SER A 591 -20.14 15.06 -39.86
C SER A 591 -19.98 13.55 -40.05
N LEU A 592 -19.90 12.81 -38.94
CA LEU A 592 -19.85 11.35 -38.97
C LEU A 592 -21.17 10.75 -39.50
N HIS A 593 -22.33 11.23 -39.02
CA HIS A 593 -23.64 10.82 -39.55
C HIS A 593 -23.78 11.12 -41.05
N GLU A 594 -23.25 12.24 -41.53
CA GLU A 594 -23.28 12.62 -42.96
C GLU A 594 -22.48 11.65 -43.83
N LYS A 595 -21.20 11.39 -43.49
CA LYS A 595 -20.37 10.46 -44.28
C LYS A 595 -20.89 9.01 -44.21
N ILE A 596 -21.51 8.60 -43.10
CA ILE A 596 -22.21 7.31 -42.98
C ILE A 596 -23.45 7.27 -43.87
N ALA A 597 -24.29 8.30 -43.84
CA ALA A 597 -25.49 8.38 -44.67
C ALA A 597 -25.16 8.26 -46.16
N VAL A 598 -24.12 8.96 -46.62
CA VAL A 598 -23.60 8.86 -48.01
C VAL A 598 -23.14 7.44 -48.33
N ALA A 599 -22.32 6.83 -47.46
CA ALA A 599 -21.75 5.51 -47.71
C ALA A 599 -22.80 4.39 -47.75
N VAL A 600 -23.79 4.42 -46.86
CA VAL A 600 -24.85 3.39 -46.77
C VAL A 600 -25.94 3.59 -47.83
N ALA A 601 -26.23 4.83 -48.22
CA ALA A 601 -27.17 5.09 -49.31
C ALA A 601 -26.62 4.67 -50.69
N LYS A 602 -25.30 4.76 -50.88
CA LYS A 602 -24.66 4.61 -52.19
C LYS A 602 -25.07 3.36 -52.98
N PRO A 603 -25.01 2.11 -52.44
CA PRO A 603 -25.34 0.92 -53.24
C PRO A 603 -26.80 0.90 -53.70
N ALA A 604 -27.73 1.32 -52.84
CA ALA A 604 -29.14 1.40 -53.17
C ALA A 604 -29.43 2.51 -54.21
N LEU A 605 -28.76 3.66 -54.11
CA LEU A 605 -28.87 4.75 -55.09
C LEU A 605 -28.28 4.35 -56.46
N GLU A 606 -27.17 3.62 -56.50
CA GLU A 606 -26.55 3.14 -57.75
C GLU A 606 -27.40 2.06 -58.44
N ASP A 607 -28.00 1.13 -57.67
CA ASP A 607 -28.95 0.13 -58.20
C ASP A 607 -30.23 0.81 -58.74
N PHE A 608 -30.77 1.80 -58.00
CA PHE A 608 -31.97 2.54 -58.40
C PHE A 608 -31.72 3.49 -59.60
N ALA A 609 -30.51 4.05 -59.72
CA ALA A 609 -30.10 4.81 -60.90
C ALA A 609 -30.01 3.92 -62.16
N THR A 610 -29.39 2.75 -62.03
CA THR A 610 -29.09 1.87 -63.16
C THR A 610 -30.28 1.00 -63.59
N ARG A 611 -31.17 0.62 -62.67
CA ARG A 611 -32.36 -0.20 -62.97
C ARG A 611 -33.65 0.60 -62.82
N GLY A 612 -33.88 1.18 -61.64
CA GLY A 612 -35.15 1.81 -61.27
C GLY A 612 -35.63 2.92 -62.21
N ILE A 613 -34.81 3.95 -62.39
CA ILE A 613 -35.17 5.12 -63.22
C ILE A 613 -35.07 4.82 -64.72
N SER A 614 -34.22 3.85 -65.10
CA SER A 614 -34.10 3.38 -66.48
C SER A 614 -35.29 2.53 -66.94
N GLN A 615 -36.02 1.91 -66.01
CA GLN A 615 -37.13 1.00 -66.29
C GLN A 615 -38.34 1.78 -66.84
N ARG A 616 -38.86 1.29 -67.97
CA ARG A 616 -39.96 1.92 -68.73
C ARG A 616 -41.21 1.04 -68.78
N VAL A 617 -41.33 0.11 -67.84
CA VAL A 617 -42.43 -0.86 -67.72
C VAL A 617 -43.38 -0.37 -66.62
N VAL A 618 -44.68 -0.32 -66.92
CA VAL A 618 -45.70 0.11 -65.97
C VAL A 618 -46.31 -1.11 -65.27
N VAL A 619 -46.52 -1.00 -63.96
CA VAL A 619 -47.08 -2.10 -63.14
C VAL A 619 -48.55 -2.35 -63.47
N GLY A 620 -48.99 -3.60 -63.33
CA GLY A 620 -50.40 -3.98 -63.50
C GLY A 620 -51.33 -3.19 -62.56
N ARG A 621 -52.31 -2.51 -63.14
CA ARG A 621 -53.31 -1.69 -62.43
C ARG A 621 -54.44 -2.54 -61.85
N PRO A 622 -55.14 -2.09 -60.79
CA PRO A 622 -56.36 -2.75 -60.33
C PRO A 622 -57.41 -2.79 -61.45
N LEU A 623 -57.79 -4.00 -61.86
CA LEU A 623 -58.62 -4.26 -63.05
C LEU A 623 -60.07 -3.71 -62.95
N TRP A 624 -60.47 -3.18 -61.79
CA TRP A 624 -61.85 -2.85 -61.47
C TRP A 624 -62.04 -1.47 -60.82
N ASP A 625 -60.98 -0.68 -60.61
CA ASP A 625 -61.03 0.60 -59.86
C ASP A 625 -60.64 1.81 -60.73
N GLY A 626 -61.66 2.53 -61.22
CA GLY A 626 -61.55 3.89 -61.76
C GLY A 626 -61.26 4.04 -63.26
N GLU A 627 -61.65 5.19 -63.81
CA GLU A 627 -61.30 5.64 -65.15
C GLU A 627 -60.62 7.03 -65.05
N PRO A 628 -59.32 7.16 -65.40
CA PRO A 628 -58.36 6.09 -65.65
C PRO A 628 -58.04 5.30 -64.37
N ALA A 629 -57.75 4.01 -64.51
CA ALA A 629 -57.34 3.18 -63.38
C ALA A 629 -56.03 3.70 -62.77
N LEU A 630 -55.99 3.87 -61.46
CA LEU A 630 -54.85 4.46 -60.74
C LEU A 630 -54.01 3.37 -60.03
N PRO A 631 -52.67 3.55 -59.93
CA PRO A 631 -51.82 2.62 -59.18
C PRO A 631 -52.17 2.61 -57.68
N ASN A 632 -52.10 1.43 -57.08
CA ASN A 632 -52.30 1.20 -55.64
C ASN A 632 -51.10 0.47 -54.98
N GLN A 633 -50.01 0.29 -55.74
CA GLN A 633 -48.75 -0.33 -55.34
C GLN A 633 -47.58 0.45 -55.97
N PRO A 634 -46.40 0.49 -55.32
CA PRO A 634 -45.22 1.10 -55.90
C PRO A 634 -44.63 0.24 -57.02
N SER A 635 -43.72 0.81 -57.81
CA SER A 635 -42.91 0.03 -58.74
C SER A 635 -42.03 -1.00 -58.00
N PRO A 636 -41.76 -2.18 -58.61
CA PRO A 636 -40.89 -3.20 -58.02
C PRO A 636 -39.53 -2.65 -57.61
N GLU A 637 -38.99 -1.74 -58.43
CA GLU A 637 -37.69 -1.10 -58.23
C GLU A 637 -37.67 -0.16 -57.01
N ILE A 638 -38.78 0.50 -56.68
CA ILE A 638 -38.91 1.32 -55.46
C ILE A 638 -38.98 0.44 -54.22
N PHE A 639 -39.72 -0.67 -54.28
CA PHE A 639 -39.75 -1.64 -53.18
C PHE A 639 -38.38 -2.31 -52.98
N GLN A 640 -37.70 -2.66 -54.07
CA GLN A 640 -36.35 -3.23 -54.05
C GLN A 640 -35.31 -2.20 -53.58
N PHE A 641 -35.41 -0.92 -53.97
CA PHE A 641 -34.59 0.17 -53.44
C PHE A 641 -34.75 0.32 -51.91
N LEU A 642 -35.99 0.40 -51.41
CA LEU A 642 -36.25 0.49 -49.97
C LEU A 642 -35.75 -0.75 -49.21
N ARG A 643 -35.81 -1.93 -49.82
CA ARG A 643 -35.28 -3.19 -49.28
C ARG A 643 -33.75 -3.22 -49.28
N LEU A 644 -33.09 -2.83 -50.35
CA LEU A 644 -31.62 -2.75 -50.45
C LEU A 644 -31.05 -1.71 -49.48
N LEU A 645 -31.72 -0.57 -49.34
CA LEU A 645 -31.38 0.45 -48.35
C LEU A 645 -31.52 -0.10 -46.93
N LEU A 646 -32.63 -0.79 -46.61
CA LEU A 646 -32.83 -1.40 -45.29
C LEU A 646 -31.76 -2.46 -44.98
N LEU A 647 -31.41 -3.31 -45.94
CA LEU A 647 -30.35 -4.31 -45.79
C LEU A 647 -28.98 -3.64 -45.56
N SER A 648 -28.62 -2.64 -46.38
CA SER A 648 -27.39 -1.86 -46.19
C SER A 648 -27.34 -1.18 -44.81
N MET A 649 -28.49 -0.76 -44.26
CA MET A 649 -28.59 -0.25 -42.89
C MET A 649 -28.47 -1.34 -41.82
N SER A 650 -29.04 -2.54 -42.01
CA SER A 650 -28.95 -3.63 -41.02
C SER A 650 -27.57 -4.25 -40.97
N ASP A 651 -26.93 -4.44 -42.13
CA ASP A 651 -25.67 -5.15 -42.30
C ASP A 651 -24.50 -4.35 -41.72
N GLU A 652 -24.53 -3.01 -41.85
CA GLU A 652 -23.58 -2.12 -41.18
C GLU A 652 -23.85 -1.97 -39.67
N GLY A 653 -25.04 -2.33 -39.19
CA GLY A 653 -25.39 -2.43 -37.76
C GLY A 653 -26.49 -1.48 -37.28
N VAL A 654 -27.46 -2.03 -36.54
CA VAL A 654 -28.59 -1.29 -35.94
C VAL A 654 -28.14 -0.21 -34.95
N ASP A 655 -26.97 -0.37 -34.32
CA ASP A 655 -26.41 0.50 -33.29
C ASP A 655 -25.97 1.89 -33.76
N LEU A 656 -25.95 2.12 -35.08
CA LEU A 656 -25.64 3.40 -35.72
C LEU A 656 -26.89 4.29 -35.89
N TRP A 657 -28.08 3.70 -36.02
CA TRP A 657 -29.29 4.38 -36.53
C TRP A 657 -30.09 5.09 -35.44
N THR A 658 -29.48 6.13 -34.86
CA THR A 658 -30.20 7.09 -34.03
C THR A 658 -31.22 7.90 -34.87
N LYS A 659 -32.26 8.47 -34.24
CA LYS A 659 -33.21 9.38 -34.93
C LYS A 659 -32.50 10.53 -35.67
N ALA A 660 -31.36 11.01 -35.15
CA ALA A 660 -30.55 12.03 -35.83
C ALA A 660 -29.82 11.46 -37.07
N ALA A 661 -29.21 10.28 -36.99
CA ALA A 661 -28.58 9.61 -38.12
C ALA A 661 -29.60 9.31 -39.24
N VAL A 662 -30.79 8.80 -38.89
CA VAL A 662 -31.87 8.53 -39.83
C VAL A 662 -32.41 9.82 -40.47
N ALA A 663 -32.47 10.94 -39.74
CA ALA A 663 -32.84 12.23 -40.33
C ALA A 663 -31.81 12.73 -41.36
N VAL A 664 -30.51 12.60 -41.07
CA VAL A 664 -29.43 12.94 -42.02
C VAL A 664 -29.48 12.03 -43.25
N LEU A 665 -29.69 10.72 -43.07
CA LEU A 665 -29.89 9.78 -44.17
C LEU A 665 -31.10 10.15 -45.03
N LYS A 666 -32.26 10.42 -44.42
CA LYS A 666 -33.48 10.78 -45.16
C LYS A 666 -33.31 12.10 -45.93
N LYS A 667 -32.59 13.08 -45.38
CA LYS A 667 -32.23 14.31 -46.08
C LYS A 667 -31.34 14.04 -47.30
N HIS A 668 -30.25 13.30 -47.12
CA HIS A 668 -29.36 12.93 -48.22
C HIS A 668 -30.10 12.20 -49.35
N LEU A 669 -30.93 11.21 -49.00
CA LEU A 669 -31.75 10.46 -49.96
C LEU A 669 -32.74 11.36 -50.70
N CYS A 670 -33.42 12.29 -50.01
CA CYS A 670 -34.30 13.26 -50.65
C CYS A 670 -33.55 14.10 -51.69
N GLU A 671 -32.38 14.63 -51.34
CA GLU A 671 -31.58 15.46 -52.23
C GLU A 671 -31.02 14.70 -53.44
N GLN A 672 -30.71 13.41 -53.33
CA GLN A 672 -30.24 12.61 -54.48
C GLN A 672 -31.39 12.14 -55.35
N LEU A 673 -32.44 11.56 -54.77
CA LEU A 673 -33.58 11.02 -55.51
C LEU A 673 -34.30 12.10 -56.34
N CYS A 674 -34.47 13.32 -55.80
CA CYS A 674 -35.04 14.43 -56.57
C CYS A 674 -34.19 14.78 -57.80
N LYS A 675 -32.85 14.90 -57.67
CA LYS A 675 -31.94 15.18 -58.81
C LYS A 675 -31.97 14.07 -59.86
N MET A 676 -32.09 12.82 -59.42
CA MET A 676 -32.16 11.65 -60.31
C MET A 676 -33.47 11.60 -61.11
N TRP A 677 -34.60 12.01 -60.53
CA TRP A 677 -35.84 12.19 -61.32
C TRP A 677 -35.82 13.45 -62.18
N GLU A 678 -35.30 14.58 -61.70
CA GLU A 678 -35.19 15.82 -62.48
C GLU A 678 -34.38 15.63 -63.78
N THR A 679 -33.26 14.90 -63.69
CA THR A 679 -32.45 14.52 -64.87
C THR A 679 -33.21 13.59 -65.81
N ALA A 680 -33.87 12.53 -65.29
CA ALA A 680 -34.68 11.63 -66.11
C ALA A 680 -35.86 12.33 -66.81
N ILE A 681 -36.49 13.33 -66.17
CA ILE A 681 -37.55 14.14 -66.76
C ILE A 681 -36.98 14.99 -67.92
N ALA A 682 -35.80 15.60 -67.75
CA ALA A 682 -35.13 16.36 -68.81
C ALA A 682 -34.73 15.47 -70.02
N GLU A 683 -34.20 14.27 -69.77
CA GLU A 683 -33.91 13.27 -70.81
C GLU A 683 -35.18 12.79 -71.53
N SER A 684 -36.28 12.59 -70.81
CA SER A 684 -37.57 12.19 -71.41
C SER A 684 -38.19 13.27 -72.31
N SER A 685 -37.83 14.54 -72.08
CA SER A 685 -38.37 15.73 -72.76
C SER A 685 -37.55 16.16 -73.99
N THR A 686 -36.29 15.74 -74.09
CA THR A 686 -35.39 16.11 -75.20
C THR A 686 -35.52 15.20 -76.42
N GLY A 687 -36.05 13.98 -76.26
CA GLY A 687 -36.20 12.98 -77.32
C GLY A 687 -37.35 13.18 -78.32
N GLU A 688 -37.82 14.41 -78.56
CA GLU A 688 -38.98 14.69 -79.45
C GLU A 688 -38.66 15.59 -80.67
N LEU A 689 -37.40 15.95 -80.92
CA LEU A 689 -37.04 16.99 -81.90
C LEU A 689 -36.30 16.57 -83.19
N ASP A 690 -35.80 15.34 -83.32
CA ASP A 690 -35.08 14.90 -84.53
C ASP A 690 -35.72 13.70 -85.25
N ALA A 691 -36.47 14.01 -86.32
CA ALA A 691 -36.95 13.05 -87.32
C ALA A 691 -37.14 13.75 -88.69
N PRO A 692 -36.11 13.80 -89.55
CA PRO A 692 -36.19 14.45 -90.87
C PRO A 692 -37.17 13.74 -91.82
N LYS A 693 -37.96 14.50 -92.58
CA LYS A 693 -38.90 13.96 -93.58
C LYS A 693 -38.21 13.70 -94.91
N GLU A 694 -38.49 12.54 -95.51
CA GLU A 694 -38.00 12.16 -96.84
C GLU A 694 -38.57 13.03 -97.98
N GLN A 695 -37.76 13.23 -99.04
CA GLN A 695 -38.27 13.51 -100.39
C GLN A 695 -37.42 12.77 -101.44
N HIS A 696 -38.06 11.89 -102.25
CA HIS A 696 -37.47 11.44 -103.52
C HIS A 696 -37.53 12.60 -104.56
N THR A 697 -36.55 12.80 -105.44
CA THR A 697 -36.31 11.88 -106.58
C THR A 697 -35.04 12.21 -107.40
N LYS A 698 -34.40 11.14 -107.93
CA LYS A 698 -33.72 11.01 -109.24
C LYS A 698 -32.43 11.83 -109.61
N LYS A 699 -31.30 11.10 -109.53
CA LYS A 699 -30.29 10.85 -110.60
C LYS A 699 -29.58 12.03 -111.32
N LYS A 700 -28.29 12.22 -110.98
CA LYS A 700 -27.06 12.10 -111.83
C LYS A 700 -25.85 12.22 -110.88
N LYS A 701 -24.74 11.45 -110.90
CA LYS A 701 -23.93 10.67 -111.85
C LYS A 701 -22.63 11.41 -112.23
N LEU A 702 -21.51 10.99 -111.61
CA LEU A 702 -20.10 11.40 -111.84
C LEU A 702 -19.80 12.87 -111.40
N GLU A 703 -18.58 13.27 -111.02
CA GLU A 703 -17.26 12.59 -111.04
C GLU A 703 -16.30 13.12 -109.95
N LYS A 704 -15.12 12.47 -109.82
CA LYS A 704 -13.77 12.91 -109.37
C LYS A 704 -13.48 14.42 -109.12
N LYS A 705 -12.43 14.84 -108.35
CA LYS A 705 -11.09 14.25 -108.10
C LYS A 705 -10.37 14.92 -106.87
N ASP A 706 -9.53 14.16 -106.16
CA ASP A 706 -8.17 14.40 -105.57
C ASP A 706 -7.74 15.68 -104.78
N ALA A 707 -6.51 15.59 -104.21
CA ALA A 707 -5.69 16.49 -103.36
C ALA A 707 -5.92 16.36 -101.83
N GLU A 708 -5.02 15.76 -101.01
CA GLU A 708 -3.58 16.08 -100.67
C GLU A 708 -3.50 17.16 -99.55
N GLU A 709 -2.64 17.12 -98.52
CA GLU A 709 -1.36 16.42 -98.20
C GLU A 709 -1.34 16.05 -96.67
N GLU A 710 -0.93 14.84 -96.25
CA GLU A 710 0.41 14.37 -95.80
C GLU A 710 0.86 14.69 -94.34
N SER A 711 1.06 13.62 -93.54
CA SER A 711 2.25 13.25 -92.73
C SER A 711 1.88 12.06 -91.83
N ASP A 712 2.40 10.84 -92.02
CA ASP A 712 3.78 10.33 -91.83
C ASP A 712 4.19 10.28 -90.33
N ASN A 713 4.68 9.17 -89.74
CA ASN A 713 4.91 7.80 -90.21
C ASN A 713 4.73 6.82 -89.01
N GLU A 714 4.40 5.52 -89.19
CA GLU A 714 5.30 4.38 -89.48
C GLU A 714 6.52 4.30 -88.52
N ASP A 715 6.90 3.15 -87.96
CA ASP A 715 6.82 1.78 -88.52
C ASP A 715 6.62 0.65 -87.47
N THR A 716 5.97 -0.43 -87.93
CA THR A 716 6.19 -1.92 -87.77
C THR A 716 6.97 -2.53 -86.57
N ASP A 717 6.89 -3.82 -86.21
CA ASP A 717 6.79 -5.07 -87.02
C ASP A 717 5.83 -6.16 -86.46
N GLU A 718 5.60 -7.17 -87.30
CA GLU A 718 4.73 -8.35 -87.11
C GLU A 718 5.47 -9.53 -86.44
N GLU A 719 4.72 -10.54 -85.96
CA GLU A 719 4.78 -11.92 -86.50
C GLU A 719 3.73 -12.85 -85.84
N GLU A 720 3.31 -13.89 -86.56
CA GLU A 720 2.34 -14.90 -86.13
C GLU A 720 3.02 -16.16 -85.57
N GLU A 721 2.29 -17.00 -84.83
CA GLU A 721 1.99 -18.39 -85.23
C GLU A 721 1.06 -19.06 -84.18
N GLU A 722 0.32 -20.08 -84.62
CA GLU A 722 -0.38 -20.99 -83.72
C GLU A 722 0.59 -22.06 -83.18
N ASP A 723 0.25 -22.71 -82.06
CA ASP A 723 0.11 -24.16 -82.15
C ASP A 723 -0.97 -24.69 -81.19
N LYS A 724 -1.49 -25.88 -81.50
CA LYS A 724 -2.48 -26.61 -80.73
C LYS A 724 -1.85 -27.92 -80.27
N ASP A 725 -2.17 -28.37 -79.07
CA ASP A 725 -2.20 -29.81 -78.86
C ASP A 725 -3.39 -30.26 -78.00
N LYS A 726 -3.84 -31.49 -78.26
CA LYS A 726 -4.90 -32.20 -77.56
C LYS A 726 -4.36 -33.55 -77.12
N ASN A 727 -4.78 -34.01 -75.94
CA ASN A 727 -5.09 -35.43 -75.84
C ASN A 727 -6.24 -35.75 -74.88
N GLU A 728 -6.92 -36.87 -75.17
CA GLU A 728 -8.01 -37.43 -74.36
C GLU A 728 -7.53 -38.65 -73.55
N GLY A 729 -8.37 -39.10 -72.61
CA GLY A 729 -8.16 -40.33 -71.82
C GLY A 729 -8.82 -40.22 -70.44
N LYS A 730 -10.15 -40.21 -70.27
CA LYS A 730 -11.20 -41.05 -70.88
C LYS A 730 -11.15 -42.50 -70.38
N GLY A 731 -11.84 -42.74 -69.26
CA GLY A 731 -12.23 -44.05 -68.74
C GLY A 731 -13.65 -43.93 -68.19
N ASN A 732 -14.58 -44.73 -68.71
CA ASN A 732 -16.03 -44.59 -68.53
C ASN A 732 -16.67 -45.96 -68.23
N ASP A 733 -18.01 -46.01 -68.23
CA ASP A 733 -18.91 -47.17 -68.29
C ASP A 733 -19.34 -47.78 -66.93
N GLU A 734 -20.61 -48.14 -66.70
CA GLU A 734 -21.84 -48.12 -67.55
C GLU A 734 -23.13 -47.89 -66.69
N LYS A 735 -24.10 -47.03 -67.09
CA LYS A 735 -25.38 -47.28 -67.85
C LYS A 735 -26.42 -48.19 -67.16
N LYS A 736 -27.73 -48.10 -67.40
CA LYS A 736 -28.74 -47.09 -67.86
C LYS A 736 -30.13 -47.72 -67.55
N SER A 737 -31.31 -47.10 -67.61
CA SER A 737 -31.87 -45.74 -67.87
C SER A 737 -33.22 -45.66 -67.11
N SER A 738 -34.27 -44.85 -67.34
CA SER A 738 -34.70 -43.80 -68.29
C SER A 738 -35.73 -42.89 -67.51
N THR A 739 -36.53 -41.95 -68.02
CA THR A 739 -36.99 -41.54 -69.38
C THR A 739 -37.17 -40.01 -69.39
N GLU A 740 -37.09 -39.38 -70.57
CA GLU A 740 -37.12 -37.92 -70.76
C GLU A 740 -38.53 -37.34 -70.93
N ILE A 741 -38.72 -36.07 -70.53
CA ILE A 741 -39.51 -35.06 -71.27
C ILE A 741 -38.74 -33.72 -71.17
N GLN A 742 -38.66 -32.96 -72.26
CA GLN A 742 -38.01 -31.64 -72.35
C GLN A 742 -39.02 -30.49 -72.16
N PRO A 743 -38.54 -29.26 -71.90
CA PRO A 743 -38.93 -28.16 -72.79
C PRO A 743 -37.71 -27.42 -73.41
N MET A 744 -38.00 -26.55 -74.36
CA MET A 744 -37.04 -25.92 -75.27
C MET A 744 -36.22 -24.78 -74.64
N VAL A 745 -35.06 -24.52 -75.23
CA VAL A 745 -34.36 -23.23 -75.19
C VAL A 745 -34.85 -22.40 -76.38
N GLU A 746 -35.14 -21.12 -76.16
CA GLU A 746 -35.19 -20.09 -77.22
C GLU A 746 -34.13 -19.02 -76.92
N GLU A 747 -33.54 -18.47 -77.97
CA GLU A 747 -32.41 -17.52 -77.86
C GLU A 747 -32.91 -16.08 -77.59
N PRO A 748 -32.15 -15.26 -76.83
CA PRO A 748 -32.49 -13.84 -76.65
C PRO A 748 -32.17 -13.05 -77.93
N THR A 749 -33.15 -12.93 -78.83
CA THR A 749 -33.05 -12.05 -80.01
C THR A 749 -32.92 -10.58 -79.60
N GLU A 750 -32.07 -9.83 -80.30
CA GLU A 750 -31.80 -8.40 -80.03
C GLU A 750 -33.05 -7.51 -80.21
N GLU A 751 -33.74 -7.18 -79.11
CA GLU A 751 -34.78 -6.16 -79.14
C GLU A 751 -34.18 -4.75 -79.25
N LYS A 752 -34.33 -4.16 -80.44
CA LYS A 752 -33.93 -2.79 -80.75
C LYS A 752 -34.69 -1.79 -79.87
N LYS A 753 -34.00 -0.74 -79.41
CA LYS A 753 -34.57 0.37 -78.62
C LYS A 753 -35.71 1.09 -79.36
N SER A 754 -36.94 0.61 -79.24
CA SER A 754 -38.15 1.35 -79.63
C SER A 754 -38.50 2.40 -78.57
N GLY A 755 -38.84 3.61 -78.99
CA GLY A 755 -39.33 4.65 -78.09
C GLY A 755 -40.70 4.31 -77.49
N LEU A 756 -40.96 4.76 -76.27
CA LEU A 756 -42.26 4.64 -75.61
C LEU A 756 -43.37 5.32 -76.43
N SER A 757 -44.54 4.67 -76.52
CA SER A 757 -45.79 5.32 -76.94
C SER A 757 -46.09 6.54 -76.04
N PRO A 758 -46.68 7.63 -76.58
CA PRO A 758 -47.12 8.78 -75.77
C PRO A 758 -48.17 8.46 -74.71
N GLU A 759 -48.78 7.27 -74.76
CA GLU A 759 -49.65 6.71 -73.72
C GLU A 759 -48.80 6.03 -72.62
N GLN A 760 -47.89 5.13 -73.00
CA GLN A 760 -46.93 4.49 -72.09
C GLN A 760 -46.06 5.52 -71.34
N LYS A 761 -45.68 6.64 -71.98
CA LYS A 761 -45.03 7.78 -71.30
C LYS A 761 -45.91 8.34 -70.17
N ALA A 762 -47.19 8.61 -70.44
CA ALA A 762 -48.11 9.15 -69.44
C ALA A 762 -48.34 8.15 -68.30
N ASP A 763 -48.54 6.87 -68.63
CA ASP A 763 -48.71 5.80 -67.66
C ASP A 763 -47.48 5.59 -66.75
N LEU A 764 -46.26 5.80 -67.28
CA LEU A 764 -45.02 5.82 -66.51
C LEU A 764 -44.97 7.02 -65.54
N PHE A 765 -45.33 8.22 -65.98
CA PHE A 765 -45.43 9.38 -65.10
C PHE A 765 -46.52 9.23 -64.02
N ILE A 766 -47.62 8.51 -64.30
CA ILE A 766 -48.64 8.17 -63.30
C ILE A 766 -48.06 7.22 -62.23
N GLN A 767 -47.24 6.23 -62.62
CA GLN A 767 -46.55 5.36 -61.65
C GLN A 767 -45.50 6.14 -60.84
N TRP A 768 -44.66 6.96 -61.48
CA TRP A 768 -43.69 7.80 -60.78
C TRP A 768 -44.37 8.77 -59.79
N LEU A 769 -45.56 9.28 -60.11
CA LEU A 769 -46.33 10.13 -59.19
C LEU A 769 -46.75 9.37 -57.91
N PHE A 770 -47.10 8.08 -58.01
CA PHE A 770 -47.35 7.22 -56.84
C PHE A 770 -46.06 6.94 -56.07
N ASP A 771 -44.99 6.57 -56.77
CA ASP A 771 -43.70 6.22 -56.18
C ASP A 771 -43.09 7.41 -55.40
N ILE A 772 -43.17 8.62 -55.95
CA ILE A 772 -42.77 9.87 -55.31
C ILE A 772 -43.68 10.19 -54.11
N ALA A 773 -44.99 10.01 -54.24
CA ALA A 773 -45.93 10.20 -53.11
C ALA A 773 -45.68 9.21 -51.96
N LEU A 774 -45.24 7.98 -52.25
CA LEU A 774 -44.81 7.00 -51.26
C LEU A 774 -43.50 7.43 -50.58
N LEU A 775 -42.45 7.72 -51.34
CA LEU A 775 -41.17 8.16 -50.79
C LEU A 775 -41.28 9.46 -49.99
N ARG A 776 -42.20 10.35 -50.35
CA ARG A 776 -42.54 11.54 -49.56
C ARG A 776 -43.04 11.19 -48.14
N ARG A 777 -43.68 10.02 -47.95
CA ARG A 777 -44.10 9.51 -46.63
C ARG A 777 -42.98 8.75 -45.90
N CYS A 778 -42.20 7.95 -46.63
CA CYS A 778 -41.08 7.19 -46.05
C CYS A 778 -39.92 8.11 -45.62
N ILE A 779 -39.50 8.99 -46.51
CA ILE A 779 -38.27 9.78 -46.45
C ILE A 779 -38.56 11.24 -46.11
N GLY A 780 -39.46 11.90 -46.85
CA GLY A 780 -39.74 13.35 -46.76
C GLY A 780 -40.43 13.86 -45.48
N ASN A 781 -40.47 13.08 -44.40
CA ASN A 781 -41.22 13.36 -43.18
C ASN A 781 -40.34 13.89 -42.01
N THR A 782 -39.12 14.37 -42.30
CA THR A 782 -38.12 14.74 -41.26
C THR A 782 -37.88 16.24 -41.08
N GLU A 783 -37.94 17.04 -42.14
CA GLU A 783 -37.78 18.51 -42.12
C GLU A 783 -38.74 19.16 -43.12
N GLU A 784 -39.25 20.37 -42.83
CA GLU A 784 -40.15 21.10 -43.75
C GLU A 784 -39.57 21.23 -45.17
N THR A 785 -38.25 21.44 -45.27
CA THR A 785 -37.50 21.55 -46.53
C THR A 785 -37.43 20.22 -47.30
N SER A 786 -37.34 19.08 -46.59
CA SER A 786 -37.38 17.74 -47.25
C SER A 786 -38.78 17.41 -47.78
N GLY A 787 -39.82 17.87 -47.08
CA GLY A 787 -41.21 17.73 -47.52
C GLY A 787 -41.56 18.62 -48.71
N SER A 788 -40.93 19.80 -48.83
CA SER A 788 -41.14 20.72 -49.96
C SER A 788 -40.38 20.34 -51.23
N LEU A 789 -39.17 19.76 -51.12
CA LEU A 789 -38.44 19.21 -52.28
C LEU A 789 -39.24 18.09 -52.96
N PHE A 790 -39.69 17.08 -52.21
CA PHE A 790 -40.54 16.02 -52.76
C PHE A 790 -41.88 16.58 -53.29
N GLN A 791 -42.44 17.62 -52.68
CA GLN A 791 -43.66 18.25 -53.21
C GLN A 791 -43.41 18.97 -54.55
N ALA A 792 -42.30 19.69 -54.69
CA ALA A 792 -41.95 20.35 -55.95
C ALA A 792 -41.74 19.32 -57.07
N LEU A 793 -41.13 18.17 -56.77
CA LEU A 793 -40.99 17.05 -57.70
C LEU A 793 -42.37 16.43 -58.06
N GLU A 794 -43.23 16.19 -57.07
CA GLU A 794 -44.61 15.69 -57.22
C GLU A 794 -45.49 16.67 -58.05
N ASP A 795 -45.28 17.97 -57.93
CA ASP A 795 -45.93 19.02 -58.72
C ASP A 795 -45.33 19.15 -60.14
N ASN A 796 -44.07 18.75 -60.34
CA ASN A 796 -43.43 18.71 -61.66
C ASN A 796 -43.90 17.47 -62.45
N VAL A 797 -43.78 16.27 -61.88
CA VAL A 797 -44.20 15.01 -62.52
C VAL A 797 -45.69 15.02 -62.89
N PHE A 798 -46.55 15.62 -62.05
CA PHE A 798 -47.98 15.76 -62.35
C PHE A 798 -48.28 16.53 -63.64
N ARG A 799 -47.40 17.46 -64.08
CA ARG A 799 -47.55 18.18 -65.36
C ARG A 799 -47.32 17.30 -66.58
N HIS A 800 -46.58 16.20 -66.42
CA HIS A 800 -46.26 15.27 -67.51
C HIS A 800 -47.20 14.05 -67.55
N SER A 801 -47.94 13.76 -66.47
CA SER A 801 -48.81 12.57 -66.36
C SER A 801 -50.18 12.69 -67.06
N LYS A 802 -50.52 13.84 -67.66
CA LYS A 802 -51.79 14.10 -68.37
C LYS A 802 -53.06 13.80 -67.55
N LEU A 803 -52.99 13.95 -66.23
CA LEU A 803 -54.14 13.83 -65.32
C LEU A 803 -54.79 15.22 -65.15
N ASP A 804 -55.96 15.43 -65.74
CA ASP A 804 -56.65 16.72 -65.69
C ASP A 804 -57.27 17.07 -64.32
N ASP A 805 -57.41 16.09 -63.42
CA ASP A 805 -58.15 16.23 -62.16
C ASP A 805 -57.26 16.19 -60.90
N ALA A 806 -57.39 17.22 -60.06
CA ALA A 806 -56.75 17.31 -58.75
C ALA A 806 -57.25 16.23 -57.77
N ALA A 807 -58.45 15.68 -57.97
CA ALA A 807 -58.96 14.55 -57.19
C ALA A 807 -58.10 13.29 -57.38
N ALA A 808 -57.63 13.01 -58.61
CA ALA A 808 -56.78 11.87 -58.89
C ALA A 808 -55.43 11.96 -58.16
N LYS A 809 -54.82 13.16 -58.12
CA LYS A 809 -53.59 13.41 -57.33
C LYS A 809 -53.82 13.17 -55.83
N GLN A 810 -54.95 13.61 -55.27
CA GLN A 810 -55.29 13.31 -53.88
C GLN A 810 -55.56 11.81 -53.63
N GLN A 811 -56.09 11.08 -54.60
CA GLN A 811 -56.34 9.64 -54.49
C GLN A 811 -55.04 8.82 -54.52
N ILE A 812 -54.08 9.20 -55.37
CA ILE A 812 -52.71 8.67 -55.38
C ILE A 812 -52.02 8.95 -54.03
N ALA A 813 -52.07 10.19 -53.54
CA ALA A 813 -51.44 10.56 -52.26
C ALA A 813 -52.07 9.84 -51.03
N LYS A 814 -53.35 9.46 -51.10
CA LYS A 814 -54.03 8.63 -50.08
C LYS A 814 -53.63 7.16 -50.20
N SER A 815 -53.69 6.57 -51.39
CA SER A 815 -53.34 5.15 -51.59
C SER A 815 -51.87 4.86 -51.28
N ALA A 816 -50.95 5.78 -51.62
CA ALA A 816 -49.54 5.70 -51.21
C ALA A 816 -49.35 5.80 -49.68
N ASN A 817 -50.11 6.66 -49.00
CA ASN A 817 -50.13 6.71 -47.53
C ASN A 817 -50.65 5.40 -46.92
N ASP A 818 -51.76 4.87 -47.43
CA ASP A 818 -52.40 3.67 -46.89
C ASP A 818 -51.56 2.42 -47.16
N PHE A 819 -50.80 2.40 -48.26
CA PHE A 819 -49.76 1.41 -48.53
C PHE A 819 -48.61 1.52 -47.50
N TRP A 820 -48.10 2.73 -47.24
CA TRP A 820 -47.05 2.93 -46.23
C TRP A 820 -47.50 2.52 -44.82
N GLN A 821 -48.72 2.87 -44.40
CA GLN A 821 -49.26 2.47 -43.10
C GLN A 821 -49.38 0.96 -42.92
N ARG A 822 -49.49 0.18 -44.02
CA ARG A 822 -49.50 -1.29 -43.99
C ARG A 822 -48.09 -1.91 -44.06
N THR A 823 -47.10 -1.19 -44.58
CA THR A 823 -45.77 -1.73 -44.93
C THR A 823 -44.62 -1.15 -44.12
N SER A 824 -44.79 -0.04 -43.40
CA SER A 824 -43.73 0.65 -42.64
C SER A 824 -43.00 -0.25 -41.62
N LEU A 825 -43.70 -1.21 -41.02
CA LEU A 825 -43.10 -2.20 -40.11
C LEU A 825 -42.05 -3.10 -40.77
N LEU A 826 -42.14 -3.32 -42.10
CA LEU A 826 -41.10 -4.04 -42.86
C LEU A 826 -39.81 -3.21 -42.98
N PHE A 827 -39.92 -1.88 -42.87
CA PHE A 827 -38.82 -0.93 -43.05
C PHE A 827 -38.52 -0.20 -41.73
N GLY A 828 -38.46 -0.93 -40.61
CA GLY A 828 -38.47 -0.36 -39.25
C GLY A 828 -37.35 0.63 -38.90
N LEU A 829 -36.20 0.63 -39.61
CA LEU A 829 -35.15 1.65 -39.46
C LEU A 829 -35.47 2.98 -40.18
N LEU A 830 -36.48 2.99 -41.04
CA LEU A 830 -36.98 4.11 -41.83
C LEU A 830 -38.40 4.54 -41.43
N ALA A 831 -39.04 3.88 -40.44
CA ALA A 831 -40.40 4.19 -39.99
C ALA A 831 -40.51 5.54 -39.24
#